data_AF-A0A5N5T563-F1
#
_entry.id   AF-A0A5N5T563-F1
#
_cell.length_a   1.000
_cell.length_b   1.000
_cell.length_c   1.000
_cell.angle_alpha   90.00
_cell.angle_beta   90.00
_cell.angle_gamma   90.00
#
_symmetry.space_group_name_H-M   'P 1'
#
loop_
_entity.id
_entity.type
_entity.pdbx_description
1 polymer ?
#
loop_
_entity_poly.entity_id
_entity_poly.type
_entity_poly.pdbx_seq_one_letter_code
_entity_poly.pdbx_strand_id
1 'polypeptide(L)'
;MDCDSNDVEMSSDESDTQDDEKELENISYYKAKINENPLHYDSYIGLITAYRKIGELEELRKSRETMNKIYPLSPDLWMDWVSDEQKICTSKEERKYVIELFKRSVKEYMSVQIWVEYIMFMLGGGNMAETREVCEEALTAVGIHFAEGILVWQAVSLVEQQINPKNVLNFPLIILHGFIKKLHFQYLLSLQESDKEREEQQKRIQNLYRRQARVPLMNLNKEEFLTDCQKWFNDDKVDPQIKRDLDSSCEKMREKMPFEENLLRARDETEKIEAYRKYIDYARSNDNPASIQNIYERTVTDLCLNAVLLIFLCLCINMNISPKIFFIFSSHAEGTVEAVKKSLECGVSDEIEVIKIWMSYLVYLRREIHWKEESVKDELRDFRDACDQALTFIQEKFGEEGDKECRIARFQSRVEAESARDIEACRAVWNDYIMRRNQNYKVGHLWIEFLNLERMFGSEKHCRKLYRRALEKVWDDVEVADENYKKQSPRSDVSRGAKRNISELNEEDVPPPPGYKQSDDDRDKAKKLKVSNEHGEFVKHDSSLDHRSVFLSNLEYKTEREEILAVFQDCGEVDTLRIAKDFKGRSKGFGYLVFVDAASVPKALAKDRTIIGNRPVFVSKCDPDNRDHAFKFNNCLEENKLFVKGLSLSMNENEVRAAFEPHGKIKAIRLVTLRNGISKGICYIEYNDAETAEKVRQKMDQTVLENHTITVLVSDPPAAKNKSKNDNPTTTMFARPNREPKGQRPKLSLLPRALLRASKTSNTSNGESPSTSNGSGDANGSQNSGGKSNADFRKLFMK
;
A
#
# COMPACT_ATOMS: atom_id res chain seq x y z
N MET A 1 16.50 82.95 -31.39
CA MET A 1 16.10 82.50 -32.72
C MET A 1 17.05 81.42 -33.18
N ASP A 2 16.89 80.14 -32.88
CA ASP A 2 16.19 79.34 -31.86
C ASP A 2 16.62 77.89 -32.18
N CYS A 3 16.37 76.99 -31.21
CA CYS A 3 16.40 75.53 -31.30
C CYS A 3 17.78 74.86 -31.26
N ASP A 4 17.98 73.78 -30.51
CA ASP A 4 17.30 73.23 -29.34
C ASP A 4 18.24 72.12 -28.84
N SER A 5 18.37 72.02 -27.52
CA SER A 5 19.03 70.90 -26.84
C SER A 5 18.22 69.63 -27.07
N ASN A 6 18.84 68.56 -27.55
CA ASN A 6 18.28 67.22 -27.48
C ASN A 6 18.85 66.49 -26.27
N ASP A 7 18.11 66.60 -25.17
CA ASP A 7 18.10 65.65 -24.06
C ASP A 7 17.54 64.32 -24.54
N VAL A 8 18.36 63.26 -24.53
CA VAL A 8 17.88 61.88 -24.47
C VAL A 8 18.81 61.11 -23.54
N GLU A 9 18.51 61.14 -22.24
CA GLU A 9 18.89 60.11 -21.29
C GLU A 9 18.05 60.29 -20.02
N MET A 10 17.14 59.33 -19.75
CA MET A 10 16.48 58.98 -18.47
C MET A 10 15.08 58.43 -18.74
N SER A 11 14.96 57.11 -18.96
CA SER A 11 13.66 56.41 -18.97
C SER A 11 13.76 54.93 -18.57
N SER A 12 14.91 54.46 -18.06
CA SER A 12 15.08 53.05 -17.64
C SER A 12 14.84 52.81 -16.15
N ASP A 13 14.83 53.84 -15.30
CA ASP A 13 14.82 53.67 -13.83
C ASP A 13 13.41 53.65 -13.19
N GLU A 14 12.37 54.09 -13.90
CA GLU A 14 11.00 54.11 -13.34
C GLU A 14 10.29 52.75 -13.38
N SER A 15 10.74 51.79 -14.21
CA SER A 15 10.14 50.45 -14.26
C SER A 15 10.62 49.52 -13.16
N ASP A 16 11.92 49.59 -12.81
CA ASP A 16 12.52 48.69 -11.82
C ASP A 16 12.04 49.04 -10.39
N THR A 17 11.79 50.32 -10.13
CA THR A 17 11.31 50.80 -8.83
C THR A 17 9.87 50.37 -8.52
N GLN A 18 8.98 50.31 -9.51
CA GLN A 18 7.60 49.84 -9.32
C GLN A 18 7.51 48.33 -9.06
N ASP A 19 8.38 47.55 -9.70
CA ASP A 19 8.43 46.09 -9.49
C ASP A 19 9.00 45.75 -8.10
N ASP A 20 10.00 46.50 -7.62
CA ASP A 20 10.54 46.34 -6.27
C ASP A 20 9.51 46.70 -5.18
N GLU A 21 8.78 47.81 -5.32
CA GLU A 21 7.72 48.19 -4.37
C GLU A 21 6.66 47.08 -4.21
N LYS A 22 6.25 46.47 -5.32
CA LYS A 22 5.30 45.37 -5.32
C LYS A 22 5.85 44.11 -4.64
N GLU A 23 7.12 43.81 -4.82
CA GLU A 23 7.74 42.66 -4.14
C GLU A 23 7.96 42.93 -2.65
N LEU A 24 8.18 44.18 -2.22
CA LEU A 24 8.18 44.57 -0.80
C LEU A 24 6.80 44.38 -0.16
N GLU A 25 5.72 44.73 -0.86
CA GLU A 25 4.35 44.44 -0.41
C GLU A 25 4.12 42.93 -0.26
N ASN A 26 4.57 42.12 -1.24
CA ASN A 26 4.49 40.67 -1.17
C ASN A 26 5.26 40.10 0.03
N ILE A 27 6.46 40.62 0.33
CA ILE A 27 7.26 40.22 1.50
C ILE A 27 6.47 40.47 2.79
N SER A 28 5.89 41.67 2.93
CA SER A 28 5.09 42.03 4.11
C SER A 28 3.89 41.08 4.27
N TYR A 29 3.19 40.79 3.17
CA TYR A 29 2.07 39.86 3.14
C TYR A 29 2.46 38.44 3.56
N TYR A 30 3.54 37.88 3.00
CA TYR A 30 3.97 36.53 3.34
C TYR A 30 4.51 36.44 4.76
N LYS A 31 5.21 37.46 5.27
CA LYS A 31 5.64 37.54 6.67
C LYS A 31 4.46 37.54 7.63
N ALA A 32 3.42 38.34 7.34
CA ALA A 32 2.21 38.36 8.15
C ALA A 32 1.55 36.97 8.20
N LYS A 33 1.41 36.30 7.05
CA LYS A 33 0.87 34.94 6.98
C LYS A 33 1.71 33.90 7.71
N ILE A 34 3.04 34.01 7.68
CA ILE A 34 3.94 33.11 8.43
C ILE A 34 3.79 33.34 9.94
N ASN A 35 3.62 34.59 10.37
CA ASN A 35 3.38 34.91 11.78
C ASN A 35 2.01 34.39 12.26
N GLU A 36 0.99 34.40 11.40
CA GLU A 36 -0.32 33.80 11.70
C GLU A 36 -0.26 32.27 11.73
N ASN A 37 0.42 31.66 10.76
CA ASN A 37 0.59 30.22 10.66
C ASN A 37 2.03 29.87 10.21
N PRO A 38 2.92 29.53 11.16
CA PRO A 38 4.29 29.12 10.85
C PRO A 38 4.37 27.83 10.03
N LEU A 39 3.28 27.07 9.91
CA LEU A 39 3.22 25.86 9.10
C LEU A 39 2.67 26.09 7.67
N HIS A 40 2.56 27.34 7.21
CA HIS A 40 2.06 27.63 5.87
C HIS A 40 3.17 27.61 4.80
N TYR A 41 3.37 26.45 4.18
CA TYR A 41 4.43 26.18 3.18
C TYR A 41 4.51 27.23 2.04
N ASP A 42 3.38 27.53 1.38
CA ASP A 42 3.37 28.43 0.22
C ASP A 42 3.83 29.86 0.56
N SER A 43 3.68 30.29 1.82
CA SER A 43 4.14 31.60 2.24
C SER A 43 5.66 31.68 2.27
N TYR A 44 6.35 30.61 2.67
CA TYR A 44 7.82 30.56 2.63
C TYR A 44 8.34 30.59 1.19
N ILE A 45 7.70 29.84 0.29
CA ILE A 45 8.06 29.86 -1.14
C ILE A 45 7.87 31.25 -1.74
N GLY A 46 6.73 31.89 -1.46
CA GLY A 46 6.45 33.26 -1.89
C GLY A 46 7.48 34.26 -1.34
N LEU A 47 7.82 34.15 -0.06
CA LEU A 47 8.81 35.00 0.61
C LEU A 47 10.21 34.85 0.01
N ILE A 48 10.67 33.61 -0.18
CA ILE A 48 11.96 33.30 -0.81
C ILE A 48 12.01 33.83 -2.25
N THR A 49 10.92 33.67 -3.00
CA THR A 49 10.83 34.15 -4.38
C THR A 49 10.92 35.68 -4.44
N ALA A 50 10.21 36.39 -3.57
CA ALA A 50 10.24 37.85 -3.51
C ALA A 50 11.64 38.35 -3.12
N TYR A 51 12.28 37.76 -2.09
CA TYR A 51 13.64 38.12 -1.71
C TYR A 51 14.68 37.85 -2.80
N ARG A 52 14.54 36.75 -3.54
CA ARG A 52 15.41 36.42 -4.68
C ARG A 52 15.29 37.46 -5.80
N LYS A 53 14.11 38.04 -6.03
CA LYS A 53 13.89 39.06 -7.06
C LYS A 53 14.51 40.41 -6.69
N ILE A 54 14.30 40.86 -5.44
CA ILE A 54 14.85 42.14 -4.94
C ILE A 54 16.38 42.05 -4.79
N GLY A 55 16.93 40.84 -4.60
CA GLY A 55 18.37 40.64 -4.43
C GLY A 55 18.87 40.81 -3.00
N GLU A 56 17.97 40.79 -2.01
CA GLU A 56 18.30 40.81 -0.58
C GLU A 56 18.84 39.45 -0.12
N LEU A 57 20.13 39.20 -0.38
CA LEU A 57 20.77 37.89 -0.19
C LEU A 57 20.75 37.38 1.26
N GLU A 58 20.92 38.27 2.24
CA GLU A 58 20.99 37.87 3.66
C GLU A 58 19.62 37.43 4.19
N GLU A 59 18.56 38.17 3.86
CA GLU A 59 17.20 37.80 4.22
C GLU A 59 16.71 36.58 3.44
N LEU A 60 17.16 36.41 2.19
CA LEU A 60 16.94 35.20 1.40
C LEU A 60 17.53 33.97 2.11
N ARG A 61 18.77 34.03 2.58
CA ARG A 61 19.42 32.95 3.35
C ARG A 61 18.67 32.64 4.63
N LYS A 62 18.33 33.66 5.42
CA LYS A 62 17.55 33.48 6.66
C LYS A 62 16.20 32.83 6.39
N SER A 63 15.52 33.23 5.32
CA SER A 63 14.22 32.66 4.93
C SER A 63 14.36 31.19 4.54
N ARG A 64 15.38 30.84 3.75
CA ARG A 64 15.70 29.44 3.37
C ARG A 64 16.06 28.58 4.59
N GLU A 65 16.90 29.08 5.50
CA GLU A 65 17.25 28.38 6.74
C GLU A 65 16.04 28.20 7.66
N THR A 66 15.18 29.22 7.77
CA THR A 66 13.96 29.13 8.58
C THR A 66 13.00 28.11 8.01
N MET A 67 12.82 28.08 6.69
CA MET A 67 12.00 27.07 6.02
C MET A 67 12.59 25.66 6.20
N ASN A 68 13.90 25.48 6.00
CA ASN A 68 14.57 24.17 6.12
C ASN A 68 14.49 23.58 7.53
N LYS A 69 14.44 24.43 8.57
CA LYS A 69 14.24 23.97 9.96
C LYS A 69 12.87 23.32 10.19
N ILE A 70 11.87 23.70 9.40
CA ILE A 70 10.49 23.24 9.54
C ILE A 70 10.21 22.12 8.53
N TYR A 71 10.74 22.24 7.30
CA TYR A 71 10.47 21.35 6.18
C TYR A 71 11.74 20.79 5.55
N PRO A 72 11.75 19.50 5.17
CA PRO A 72 12.69 19.02 4.18
C PRO A 72 12.41 19.71 2.84
N LEU A 73 13.44 20.28 2.22
CA LEU A 73 13.34 20.98 0.94
C LEU A 73 13.44 19.99 -0.21
N SER A 74 12.65 20.22 -1.26
CA SER A 74 12.73 19.42 -2.48
C SER A 74 14.09 19.59 -3.18
N PRO A 75 14.48 18.64 -4.04
CA PRO A 75 15.70 18.76 -4.81
C PRO A 75 15.80 20.07 -5.61
N ASP A 76 14.70 20.57 -6.16
CA ASP A 76 14.67 21.83 -6.91
C ASP A 76 14.99 23.04 -6.04
N LEU A 77 14.45 23.09 -4.82
CA LEU A 77 14.72 24.18 -3.87
C LEU A 77 16.17 24.18 -3.40
N TRP A 78 16.74 22.99 -3.16
CA TRP A 78 18.16 22.83 -2.86
C TRP A 78 19.04 23.27 -4.01
N MET A 79 18.71 22.86 -5.24
CA MET A 79 19.44 23.26 -6.43
C MET A 79 19.39 24.76 -6.66
N ASP A 80 18.23 25.40 -6.45
CA ASP A 80 18.10 26.85 -6.52
C ASP A 80 18.98 27.57 -5.49
N TRP A 81 18.99 27.05 -4.25
CA TRP A 81 19.81 27.63 -3.18
C TRP A 81 21.30 27.50 -3.49
N VAL A 82 21.75 26.29 -3.80
CA VAL A 82 23.13 26.01 -4.17
C VAL A 82 23.55 26.85 -5.37
N SER A 83 22.72 26.94 -6.41
CA SER A 83 23.03 27.71 -7.62
C SER A 83 23.22 29.19 -7.32
N ASP A 84 22.40 29.77 -6.45
CA ASP A 84 22.56 31.17 -6.05
C ASP A 84 23.85 31.40 -5.26
N GLU A 85 24.20 30.49 -4.33
CA GLU A 85 25.44 30.58 -3.54
C GLU A 85 26.69 30.32 -4.38
N GLN A 86 26.61 29.45 -5.39
CA GLN A 86 27.69 29.22 -6.36
C GLN A 86 28.02 30.49 -7.17
N LYS A 87 27.01 31.29 -7.56
CA LYS A 87 27.21 32.52 -8.35
C LYS A 87 27.98 33.59 -7.58
N ILE A 88 27.82 33.63 -6.26
CA ILE A 88 28.48 34.61 -5.37
C ILE A 88 29.75 34.06 -4.73
N CYS A 89 30.00 32.74 -4.84
CA CYS A 89 31.17 32.08 -4.29
C CYS A 89 32.46 32.57 -4.96
N THR A 90 33.21 33.40 -4.25
CA THR A 90 34.52 33.92 -4.71
C THR A 90 35.64 33.59 -3.73
N SER A 91 35.33 33.43 -2.45
CA SER A 91 36.27 33.12 -1.37
C SER A 91 36.36 31.62 -1.04
N LYS A 92 37.42 31.22 -0.32
CA LYS A 92 37.58 29.83 0.14
C LYS A 92 36.54 29.48 1.22
N GLU A 93 36.16 30.46 2.03
CA GLU A 93 35.16 30.35 3.08
C GLU A 93 33.76 30.12 2.49
N GLU A 94 33.37 30.90 1.47
CA GLU A 94 32.11 30.70 0.73
C GLU A 94 32.09 29.35 0.01
N ARG A 95 33.24 28.93 -0.56
CA ARG A 95 33.34 27.59 -1.17
C ARG A 95 33.07 26.49 -0.15
N LYS A 96 33.60 26.63 1.07
CA LYS A 96 33.34 25.68 2.16
C LYS A 96 31.86 25.69 2.56
N TYR A 97 31.22 26.87 2.58
CA TYR A 97 29.79 26.97 2.83
C TYR A 97 28.94 26.25 1.77
N VAL A 98 29.25 26.44 0.47
CA VAL A 98 28.57 25.74 -0.63
C VAL A 98 28.74 24.22 -0.52
N ILE A 99 29.94 23.72 -0.16
CA ILE A 99 30.15 22.29 0.10
C ILE A 99 29.26 21.80 1.24
N GLU A 100 29.13 22.59 2.30
CA GLU A 100 28.30 22.22 3.43
C GLU A 100 26.81 22.21 3.08
N LEU A 101 26.36 23.11 2.18
CA LEU A 101 25.01 23.07 1.60
C LEU A 101 24.80 21.80 0.77
N PHE A 102 25.75 21.40 -0.07
CA PHE A 102 25.66 20.12 -0.79
C PHE A 102 25.52 18.94 0.17
N LYS A 103 26.39 18.85 1.18
CA LYS A 103 26.34 17.78 2.20
C LYS A 103 25.03 17.74 2.98
N ARG A 104 24.35 18.88 3.15
CA ARG A 104 23.00 18.93 3.73
C ARG A 104 21.96 18.43 2.74
N SER A 105 21.98 18.97 1.51
CA SER A 105 21.00 18.67 0.48
C SER A 105 20.91 17.18 0.12
N VAL A 106 22.05 16.47 0.04
CA VAL A 106 22.10 15.04 -0.30
C VAL A 106 21.55 14.12 0.80
N LYS A 107 21.26 14.65 2.00
CA LYS A 107 20.72 13.90 3.13
C LYS A 107 19.19 13.94 3.22
N GLU A 108 18.53 14.87 2.52
CA GLU A 108 17.08 15.05 2.65
C GLU A 108 16.30 14.16 1.70
N TYR A 109 16.54 14.29 0.40
CA TYR A 109 15.93 13.45 -0.62
C TYR A 109 16.99 12.86 -1.55
N MET A 110 16.68 11.68 -2.09
CA MET A 110 17.49 11.10 -3.14
C MET A 110 17.35 11.94 -4.41
N SER A 111 18.45 12.57 -4.84
CA SER A 111 18.52 13.35 -6.08
C SER A 111 19.84 13.12 -6.80
N VAL A 112 19.76 12.54 -7.99
CA VAL A 112 20.93 12.34 -8.86
C VAL A 112 21.53 13.68 -9.29
N GLN A 113 20.67 14.65 -9.59
CA GLN A 113 21.08 15.95 -10.11
C GLN A 113 21.95 16.74 -9.11
N ILE A 114 21.60 16.71 -7.82
CA ILE A 114 22.39 17.35 -6.77
C ILE A 114 23.78 16.72 -6.66
N TRP A 115 23.87 15.38 -6.74
CA TRP A 115 25.16 14.68 -6.71
C TRP A 115 26.03 15.01 -7.91
N VAL A 116 25.46 15.08 -9.12
CA VAL A 116 26.19 15.49 -10.33
C VAL A 116 26.75 16.90 -10.16
N GLU A 117 25.92 17.84 -9.73
CA GLU A 117 26.34 19.22 -9.50
C GLU A 117 27.42 19.32 -8.41
N TYR A 118 27.30 18.53 -7.33
CA TYR A 118 28.29 18.47 -6.26
C TYR A 118 29.65 17.96 -6.77
N ILE A 119 29.66 16.88 -7.55
CA ILE A 119 30.89 16.35 -8.18
C ILE A 119 31.52 17.41 -9.08
N MET A 120 30.73 18.08 -9.93
CA MET A 120 31.22 19.12 -10.83
C MET A 120 31.80 20.32 -10.07
N PHE A 121 31.17 20.74 -8.96
CA PHE A 121 31.67 21.80 -8.10
C PHE A 121 32.98 21.43 -7.38
N MET A 122 33.11 20.17 -6.96
CA MET A 122 34.33 19.66 -6.34
C MET A 122 35.50 19.63 -7.34
N LEU A 123 35.23 19.17 -8.55
CA LEU A 123 36.19 19.13 -9.65
C LEU A 123 36.74 20.54 -9.96
N GLY A 124 35.88 21.57 -9.97
CA GLY A 124 36.29 22.96 -10.16
C GLY A 124 37.22 23.52 -9.07
N GLY A 125 37.30 22.89 -7.90
CA GLY A 125 38.19 23.29 -6.80
C GLY A 125 39.60 22.70 -6.86
N GLY A 126 39.86 21.75 -7.76
CA GLY A 126 41.19 21.16 -7.98
C GLY A 126 41.69 20.18 -6.91
N ASN A 127 40.92 19.90 -5.85
CA ASN A 127 41.28 18.85 -4.88
C ASN A 127 40.74 17.49 -5.34
N MET A 128 41.60 16.74 -6.04
CA MET A 128 41.20 15.47 -6.63
C MET A 128 40.98 14.34 -5.62
N ALA A 129 41.62 14.40 -4.44
CA ALA A 129 41.40 13.41 -3.39
C ALA A 129 39.98 13.54 -2.83
N GLU A 130 39.59 14.74 -2.40
CA GLU A 130 38.23 15.03 -1.92
C GLU A 130 37.17 14.82 -3.01
N THR A 131 37.47 15.18 -4.26
CA THR A 131 36.54 14.96 -5.39
C THR A 131 36.23 13.48 -5.58
N ARG A 132 37.23 12.60 -5.45
CA ARG A 132 37.03 11.15 -5.56
C ARG A 132 36.24 10.57 -4.38
N GLU A 133 36.45 11.08 -3.17
CA GLU A 133 35.62 10.69 -2.01
C GLU A 133 34.14 10.99 -2.28
N VAL A 134 33.84 12.20 -2.77
CA VAL A 134 32.48 12.59 -3.18
C VAL A 134 31.94 11.72 -4.31
N CYS A 135 32.77 11.33 -5.28
CA CYS A 135 32.37 10.40 -6.35
C CYS A 135 31.94 9.04 -5.81
N GLU A 136 32.68 8.46 -4.86
CA GLU A 136 32.33 7.17 -4.26
C GLU A 136 31.09 7.25 -3.36
N GLU A 137 30.92 8.36 -2.63
CA GLU A 137 29.68 8.65 -1.90
C GLU A 137 28.47 8.72 -2.86
N ALA A 138 28.61 9.43 -3.98
CA ALA A 138 27.57 9.55 -5.00
C ALA A 138 27.22 8.19 -5.64
N LEU A 139 28.23 7.39 -6.01
CA LEU A 139 28.00 6.05 -6.56
C LEU A 139 27.30 5.13 -5.57
N THR A 140 27.61 5.26 -4.29
CA THR A 140 26.96 4.49 -3.22
C THR A 140 25.52 4.92 -3.01
N ALA A 141 25.25 6.23 -3.02
CA ALA A 141 23.92 6.78 -2.77
C ALA A 141 22.96 6.61 -3.96
N VAL A 142 23.43 6.92 -5.17
CA VAL A 142 22.57 7.04 -6.37
C VAL A 142 23.11 6.31 -7.60
N GLY A 143 24.25 5.62 -7.51
CA GLY A 143 24.82 4.90 -8.66
C GLY A 143 23.93 3.76 -9.17
N ILE A 144 23.07 3.19 -8.33
CA ILE A 144 22.09 2.15 -8.73
C ILE A 144 20.73 2.72 -9.16
N HIS A 145 20.57 4.05 -9.19
CA HIS A 145 19.32 4.68 -9.56
C HIS A 145 18.99 4.34 -11.03
N PHE A 146 17.91 3.60 -11.24
CA PHE A 146 17.62 2.98 -12.54
C PHE A 146 17.48 3.96 -13.70
N ALA A 147 16.70 5.04 -13.52
CA ALA A 147 16.40 6.00 -14.60
C ALA A 147 17.53 7.02 -14.83
N GLU A 148 18.01 7.66 -13.76
CA GLU A 148 18.96 8.78 -13.83
C GLU A 148 20.40 8.44 -13.41
N GLY A 149 20.66 7.29 -12.76
CA GLY A 149 21.99 6.99 -12.16
C GLY A 149 23.14 7.01 -13.17
N ILE A 150 22.85 6.82 -14.45
CA ILE A 150 23.81 6.97 -15.56
C ILE A 150 24.53 8.33 -15.52
N LEU A 151 23.87 9.40 -15.08
CA LEU A 151 24.42 10.75 -15.04
C LEU A 151 25.57 10.84 -14.03
N VAL A 152 25.45 10.16 -12.89
CA VAL A 152 26.53 10.12 -11.88
C VAL A 152 27.68 9.27 -12.38
N TRP A 153 27.42 8.12 -13.03
CA TRP A 153 28.51 7.35 -13.65
C TRP A 153 29.27 8.16 -14.70
N GLN A 154 28.56 8.93 -15.52
CA GLN A 154 29.17 9.84 -16.49
C GLN A 154 29.99 10.94 -15.80
N ALA A 155 29.47 11.56 -14.75
CA ALA A 155 30.18 12.56 -13.97
C ALA A 155 31.49 12.01 -13.35
N VAL A 156 31.44 10.83 -12.73
CA VAL A 156 32.63 10.16 -12.16
C VAL A 156 33.62 9.75 -13.26
N SER A 157 33.11 9.26 -14.39
CA SER A 157 33.95 8.95 -15.55
C SER A 157 34.66 10.19 -16.07
N LEU A 158 33.98 11.34 -16.12
CA LEU A 158 34.60 12.61 -16.50
C LEU A 158 35.71 13.02 -15.53
N VAL A 159 35.50 12.88 -14.22
CA VAL A 159 36.53 13.14 -13.20
C VAL A 159 37.78 12.29 -13.46
N GLU A 160 37.62 10.97 -13.62
CA GLU A 160 38.77 10.09 -13.86
C GLU A 160 39.43 10.32 -15.23
N GLN A 161 38.69 10.76 -16.25
CA GLN A 161 39.22 11.04 -17.59
C GLN A 161 39.91 12.41 -17.71
N GLN A 162 39.45 13.43 -16.98
CA GLN A 162 39.99 14.79 -17.03
C GLN A 162 41.40 14.94 -16.43
N ILE A 163 41.93 13.91 -15.78
CA ILE A 163 43.35 13.84 -15.41
C ILE A 163 44.25 13.90 -16.68
N ASN A 164 43.72 13.61 -17.88
CA ASN A 164 44.47 13.76 -19.12
C ASN A 164 44.09 15.05 -19.91
N PRO A 165 44.97 16.06 -19.98
CA PRO A 165 44.72 17.33 -20.67
C PRO A 165 44.46 17.19 -22.19
N LYS A 166 44.80 16.05 -22.82
CA LYS A 166 44.70 15.90 -24.29
C LYS A 166 43.30 15.56 -24.81
N ASN A 167 42.38 15.11 -23.96
CA ASN A 167 41.09 14.55 -24.41
C ASN A 167 39.87 15.46 -24.21
N VAL A 168 40.03 16.64 -23.59
CA VAL A 168 38.88 17.48 -23.22
C VAL A 168 38.30 18.28 -24.39
N LEU A 169 38.94 18.25 -25.57
CA LEU A 169 38.49 19.02 -26.73
C LEU A 169 37.35 18.37 -27.53
N ASN A 170 36.93 17.13 -27.24
CA ASN A 170 36.01 16.38 -28.11
C ASN A 170 34.71 15.86 -27.48
N PHE A 171 34.35 16.27 -26.26
CA PHE A 171 33.03 15.90 -25.71
C PHE A 171 32.00 17.02 -25.95
N PRO A 172 30.89 16.74 -26.66
CA PRO A 172 29.74 17.64 -26.65
C PRO A 172 29.09 17.53 -25.27
N LEU A 173 29.48 18.40 -24.34
CA LEU A 173 28.69 18.70 -23.14
C LEU A 173 27.38 19.36 -23.59
N ILE A 174 26.39 18.53 -23.92
CA ILE A 174 25.00 18.97 -23.96
C ILE A 174 24.50 18.74 -22.53
N ILE A 175 24.18 19.83 -21.86
CA ILE A 175 23.75 19.97 -20.45
C ILE A 175 24.91 20.16 -19.45
N LEU A 176 25.53 21.34 -19.47
CA LEU A 176 25.75 22.19 -18.29
C LEU A 176 26.42 23.51 -18.72
N HIS A 177 26.00 24.59 -18.06
CA HIS A 177 26.08 25.99 -18.48
C HIS A 177 27.50 26.51 -18.82
N GLY A 178 27.56 27.57 -19.63
CA GLY A 178 28.76 28.15 -20.26
C GLY A 178 29.90 28.68 -19.35
N PHE A 179 29.85 28.44 -18.04
CA PHE A 179 30.90 28.79 -17.09
C PHE A 179 32.11 27.82 -17.15
N ILE A 180 31.85 26.56 -17.52
CA ILE A 180 32.87 25.48 -17.59
C ILE A 180 33.95 25.76 -18.63
N LYS A 181 33.65 26.52 -19.70
CA LYS A 181 34.62 26.83 -20.77
C LYS A 181 35.78 27.72 -20.32
N LYS A 182 35.62 28.55 -19.28
CA LYS A 182 36.59 29.60 -18.95
C LYS A 182 37.61 29.18 -17.88
N LEU A 183 37.20 28.37 -16.91
CA LEU A 183 38.09 27.82 -15.85
C LEU A 183 38.97 26.66 -16.36
N HIS A 184 38.50 25.95 -17.38
CA HIS A 184 39.15 24.75 -17.91
C HIS A 184 40.47 25.02 -18.66
N PHE A 185 40.71 26.21 -19.21
CA PHE A 185 41.87 26.44 -20.10
C PHE A 185 43.18 26.76 -19.36
N GLN A 186 43.12 27.18 -18.08
CA GLN A 186 44.29 27.72 -17.38
C GLN A 186 45.09 26.68 -16.58
N TYR A 187 44.46 25.55 -16.21
CA TYR A 187 45.10 24.48 -15.42
C TYR A 187 45.79 23.40 -16.28
N LEU A 188 45.40 23.29 -17.55
CA LEU A 188 45.81 22.19 -18.45
C LEU A 188 47.25 22.26 -19.00
N LEU A 189 47.98 23.35 -18.75
CA LEU A 189 49.27 23.63 -19.42
C LEU A 189 50.52 23.25 -18.61
N SER A 190 50.41 22.60 -17.44
CA SER A 190 51.57 22.45 -16.54
C SER A 190 51.86 21.07 -15.95
N LEU A 191 51.20 19.98 -16.35
CA LEU A 191 51.49 18.66 -15.75
C LEU A 191 52.18 17.70 -16.73
N GLN A 192 53.50 17.54 -16.56
CA GLN A 192 54.22 16.34 -16.98
C GLN A 192 53.95 15.24 -15.94
N GLU A 193 52.94 14.41 -16.16
CA GLU A 193 52.64 13.26 -15.30
C GLU A 193 53.63 12.11 -15.51
N SER A 194 53.92 11.39 -14.42
CA SER A 194 54.77 10.20 -14.44
C SER A 194 54.03 9.00 -15.05
N ASP A 195 54.75 8.06 -15.66
CA ASP A 195 54.15 6.84 -16.25
C ASP A 195 53.37 6.00 -15.22
N LYS A 196 53.78 6.06 -13.94
CA LYS A 196 53.13 5.36 -12.83
C LYS A 196 51.73 5.90 -12.53
N GLU A 197 51.55 7.21 -12.52
CA GLU A 197 50.25 7.85 -12.25
C GLU A 197 49.23 7.54 -13.35
N ARG A 198 49.69 7.43 -14.61
CA ARG A 198 48.86 7.02 -15.75
C ARG A 198 48.42 5.57 -15.66
N GLU A 199 49.30 4.67 -15.24
CA GLU A 199 48.95 3.25 -15.06
C GLU A 199 47.91 3.09 -13.94
N GLU A 200 48.05 3.83 -12.83
CA GLU A 200 47.08 3.85 -11.74
C GLU A 200 45.74 4.45 -12.17
N GLN A 201 45.75 5.53 -12.97
CA GLN A 201 44.54 6.10 -13.56
C GLN A 201 43.83 5.10 -14.46
N GLN A 202 44.56 4.41 -15.34
CA GLN A 202 44.00 3.41 -16.23
C GLN A 202 43.33 2.27 -15.43
N LYS A 203 43.98 1.79 -14.35
CA LYS A 203 43.39 0.78 -13.46
C LYS A 203 42.09 1.26 -12.81
N ARG A 204 42.02 2.52 -12.38
CA ARG A 204 40.79 3.13 -11.81
C ARG A 204 39.66 3.18 -12.84
N ILE A 205 39.94 3.66 -14.04
CA ILE A 205 38.94 3.74 -15.13
C ILE A 205 38.44 2.34 -15.51
N GLN A 206 39.35 1.36 -15.64
CA GLN A 206 38.96 -0.02 -15.90
C GLN A 206 38.08 -0.60 -14.79
N ASN A 207 38.38 -0.31 -13.53
CA ASN A 207 37.54 -0.72 -12.40
C ASN A 207 36.17 -0.03 -12.42
N LEU A 208 36.10 1.24 -12.80
CA LEU A 208 34.84 1.98 -12.95
C LEU A 208 33.92 1.32 -13.98
N TYR A 209 34.44 1.02 -15.18
CA TYR A 209 33.68 0.33 -16.23
C TYR A 209 33.21 -1.08 -15.78
N ARG A 210 34.07 -1.84 -15.09
CA ARG A 210 33.68 -3.15 -14.51
C ARG A 210 32.51 -3.03 -13.54
N ARG A 211 32.50 -1.99 -12.70
CA ARG A 211 31.40 -1.73 -11.75
C ARG A 211 30.13 -1.30 -12.48
N GLN A 212 30.23 -0.36 -13.42
CA GLN A 212 29.09 0.15 -14.18
C GLN A 212 28.40 -0.95 -14.99
N ALA A 213 29.16 -1.87 -15.60
CA ALA A 213 28.62 -2.99 -16.38
C ALA A 213 27.69 -3.91 -15.57
N ARG A 214 27.77 -3.90 -14.23
CA ARG A 214 26.95 -4.72 -13.33
C ARG A 214 25.65 -4.05 -12.90
N VAL A 215 25.45 -2.79 -13.28
CA VAL A 215 24.30 -2.00 -12.85
C VAL A 215 23.29 -1.90 -14.00
N PRO A 216 22.04 -2.33 -13.79
CA PRO A 216 20.99 -2.16 -14.80
C PRO A 216 20.56 -0.69 -14.84
N LEU A 217 20.97 0.05 -15.88
CA LEU A 217 20.68 1.47 -16.06
C LEU A 217 19.87 1.66 -17.35
N MET A 218 18.72 2.35 -17.27
CA MET A 218 17.76 2.52 -18.37
C MET A 218 18.37 3.10 -19.66
N ASN A 219 19.26 4.08 -19.49
CA ASN A 219 19.82 4.87 -20.60
C ASN A 219 21.27 4.46 -20.94
N LEU A 220 21.71 3.27 -20.54
CA LEU A 220 23.04 2.77 -20.88
C LEU A 220 23.04 2.13 -22.28
N ASN A 221 23.60 2.83 -23.27
CA ASN A 221 23.80 2.27 -24.60
C ASN A 221 24.97 1.26 -24.57
N LYS A 222 24.64 -0.02 -24.80
CA LYS A 222 25.59 -1.12 -24.82
C LYS A 222 26.73 -0.94 -25.82
N GLU A 223 26.44 -0.44 -27.02
CA GLU A 223 27.43 -0.30 -28.09
C GLU A 223 28.42 0.82 -27.81
N GLU A 224 27.91 1.98 -27.38
CA GLU A 224 28.73 3.12 -26.96
C GLU A 224 29.61 2.75 -25.76
N PHE A 225 29.04 2.08 -24.75
CA PHE A 225 29.77 1.62 -23.57
C PHE A 225 30.94 0.68 -23.93
N LEU A 226 30.72 -0.29 -24.81
CA LEU A 226 31.77 -1.22 -25.24
C LEU A 226 32.85 -0.51 -26.06
N THR A 227 32.45 0.44 -26.92
CA THR A 227 33.37 1.28 -27.70
C THR A 227 34.26 2.12 -26.78
N ASP A 228 33.68 2.69 -25.72
CA ASP A 228 34.44 3.44 -24.73
C ASP A 228 35.35 2.55 -23.89
N CYS A 229 34.91 1.34 -23.51
CA CYS A 229 35.78 0.36 -22.86
C CYS A 229 37.00 0.02 -23.72
N GLN A 230 36.83 -0.20 -25.03
CA GLN A 230 37.95 -0.55 -25.92
C GLN A 230 39.07 0.50 -25.88
N LYS A 231 38.74 1.79 -25.72
CA LYS A 231 39.74 2.87 -25.64
C LYS A 231 40.68 2.75 -24.44
N TRP A 232 40.24 2.12 -23.34
CA TRP A 232 40.95 2.11 -22.06
C TRP A 232 41.57 0.76 -21.67
N PHE A 233 41.25 -0.32 -22.38
CA PHE A 233 41.66 -1.69 -22.01
C PHE A 233 42.91 -2.23 -22.74
N ASN A 234 43.64 -1.42 -23.52
CA ASN A 234 44.92 -1.76 -24.18
C ASN A 234 45.03 -3.20 -24.68
N ASP A 235 44.07 -3.64 -25.50
CA ASP A 235 44.13 -4.81 -26.38
C ASP A 235 42.79 -4.90 -27.12
N ASP A 236 42.76 -5.52 -28.31
CA ASP A 236 41.57 -5.68 -29.18
C ASP A 236 40.39 -6.47 -28.55
N LYS A 237 40.46 -6.78 -27.24
CA LYS A 237 39.46 -7.59 -26.54
C LYS A 237 39.15 -6.99 -25.17
N VAL A 238 38.02 -6.26 -25.12
CA VAL A 238 37.32 -5.96 -23.86
C VAL A 238 37.17 -7.24 -23.04
N ASP A 239 37.42 -7.17 -21.74
CA ASP A 239 37.32 -8.31 -20.84
C ASP A 239 35.98 -9.05 -21.06
N PRO A 240 36.00 -10.36 -21.40
CA PRO A 240 34.79 -11.14 -21.61
C PRO A 240 33.82 -11.14 -20.42
N GLN A 241 34.32 -10.91 -19.19
CA GLN A 241 33.50 -10.74 -18.01
C GLN A 241 32.68 -9.44 -18.07
N ILE A 242 33.25 -8.32 -18.53
CA ILE A 242 32.53 -7.04 -18.66
C ILE A 242 31.37 -7.22 -19.65
N LYS A 243 31.61 -7.90 -20.76
CA LYS A 243 30.57 -8.19 -21.75
C LYS A 243 29.45 -9.04 -21.17
N ARG A 244 29.79 -10.10 -20.42
CA ARG A 244 28.81 -10.97 -19.73
C ARG A 244 28.01 -10.22 -18.65
N ASP A 245 28.69 -9.43 -17.83
CA ASP A 245 28.05 -8.61 -16.79
C ASP A 245 27.09 -7.59 -17.43
N LEU A 246 27.52 -6.93 -18.51
CA LEU A 246 26.72 -5.97 -19.27
C LEU A 246 25.50 -6.63 -19.93
N ASP A 247 25.66 -7.81 -20.53
CA ASP A 247 24.56 -8.58 -21.11
C ASP A 247 23.49 -8.90 -20.05
N SER A 248 23.92 -9.38 -18.88
CA SER A 248 23.02 -9.66 -17.75
C SER A 248 22.33 -8.39 -17.23
N SER A 249 23.05 -7.27 -17.12
CA SER A 249 22.48 -5.99 -16.69
C SER A 249 21.48 -5.43 -17.71
N CYS A 250 21.73 -5.58 -19.02
CA CYS A 250 20.80 -5.19 -20.07
C CYS A 250 19.51 -6.04 -20.06
N GLU A 251 19.60 -7.33 -19.75
CA GLU A 251 18.42 -8.19 -19.58
C GLU A 251 17.57 -7.72 -18.40
N LYS A 252 18.19 -7.53 -17.22
CA LYS A 252 17.50 -6.98 -16.03
C LYS A 252 16.91 -5.59 -16.29
N MET A 253 17.60 -4.77 -17.06
CA MET A 253 17.09 -3.46 -17.47
C MET A 253 15.79 -3.62 -18.27
N ARG A 254 15.76 -4.51 -19.27
CA ARG A 254 14.54 -4.77 -20.07
C ARG A 254 13.37 -5.28 -19.22
N GLU A 255 13.63 -6.09 -18.20
CA GLU A 255 12.60 -6.55 -17.26
C GLU A 255 12.01 -5.39 -16.45
N LYS A 256 12.82 -4.39 -16.09
CA LYS A 256 12.40 -3.21 -15.32
C LYS A 256 11.74 -2.10 -16.14
N MET A 257 12.02 -2.04 -17.45
CA MET A 257 11.48 -1.02 -18.37
C MET A 257 9.96 -0.81 -18.27
N PRO A 258 9.11 -1.85 -18.25
CA PRO A 258 7.66 -1.66 -18.20
C PRO A 258 7.19 -0.91 -16.94
N PHE A 259 7.91 -1.04 -15.83
CA PHE A 259 7.58 -0.35 -14.59
C PHE A 259 7.91 1.14 -14.67
N GLU A 260 9.07 1.49 -15.24
CA GLU A 260 9.42 2.90 -15.48
C GLU A 260 8.49 3.55 -16.50
N GLU A 261 8.10 2.85 -17.56
CA GLU A 261 7.12 3.36 -18.52
C GLU A 261 5.78 3.64 -17.85
N ASN A 262 5.34 2.79 -16.92
CA ASN A 262 4.11 3.00 -16.17
C ASN A 262 4.22 4.22 -15.23
N LEU A 263 5.37 4.42 -14.59
CA LEU A 263 5.64 5.62 -13.79
C LEU A 263 5.61 6.89 -14.64
N LEU A 264 6.20 6.86 -15.83
CA LEU A 264 6.19 7.99 -16.76
C LEU A 264 4.80 8.28 -17.36
N ARG A 265 3.95 7.25 -17.51
CA ARG A 265 2.58 7.39 -18.02
C ARG A 265 1.58 7.88 -16.97
N ALA A 266 1.88 7.70 -15.68
CA ALA A 266 1.00 8.10 -14.59
C ALA A 266 0.72 9.61 -14.64
N ARG A 267 -0.56 9.99 -14.63
CA ARG A 267 -1.00 11.38 -14.78
C ARG A 267 -1.31 12.07 -13.45
N ASP A 268 -1.67 11.28 -12.45
CA ASP A 268 -1.98 11.73 -11.10
C ASP A 268 -1.22 10.93 -10.04
N GLU A 269 -1.30 11.41 -8.79
CA GLU A 269 -0.63 10.76 -7.66
C GLU A 269 -1.15 9.35 -7.40
N THR A 270 -2.42 9.05 -7.69
CA THR A 270 -3.02 7.74 -7.41
C THR A 270 -2.49 6.69 -8.38
N GLU A 271 -2.43 7.02 -9.67
CA GLU A 271 -1.79 6.19 -10.70
C GLU A 271 -0.31 5.99 -10.41
N LYS A 272 0.38 7.04 -9.92
CA LYS A 272 1.80 6.97 -9.56
C LYS A 272 2.04 6.06 -8.37
N ILE A 273 1.20 6.13 -7.34
CA ILE A 273 1.21 5.21 -6.18
C ILE A 273 1.02 3.77 -6.65
N GLU A 274 0.04 3.52 -7.52
CA GLU A 274 -0.23 2.18 -8.03
C GLU A 274 0.93 1.64 -8.87
N ALA A 275 1.57 2.50 -9.68
CA ALA A 275 2.74 2.15 -10.47
C ALA A 275 3.95 1.80 -9.57
N TYR A 276 4.24 2.62 -8.54
CA TYR A 276 5.29 2.32 -7.56
C TYR A 276 4.99 1.04 -6.78
N ARG A 277 3.74 0.82 -6.35
CA ARG A 277 3.35 -0.40 -5.62
C ARG A 277 3.70 -1.65 -6.42
N LYS A 278 3.27 -1.70 -7.69
CA LYS A 278 3.58 -2.83 -8.60
C LYS A 278 5.09 -3.02 -8.78
N TYR A 279 5.84 -1.92 -8.86
CA TYR A 279 7.28 -1.97 -9.02
C TYR A 279 7.98 -2.48 -7.76
N ILE A 280 7.54 -2.03 -6.58
CA ILE A 280 8.05 -2.50 -5.28
C ILE A 280 7.75 -3.98 -5.07
N ASP A 281 6.54 -4.44 -5.42
CA ASP A 281 6.16 -5.86 -5.29
C ASP A 281 6.99 -6.76 -6.21
N TYR A 282 7.28 -6.30 -7.42
CA TYR A 282 8.25 -6.95 -8.32
C TYR A 282 9.64 -7.00 -7.69
N ALA A 283 10.16 -5.86 -7.21
CA ALA A 283 11.49 -5.77 -6.64
C ALA A 283 11.66 -6.64 -5.39
N ARG A 284 10.64 -6.73 -4.54
CA ARG A 284 10.66 -7.61 -3.35
C ARG A 284 10.85 -9.08 -3.68
N SER A 285 10.37 -9.52 -4.84
CA SER A 285 10.43 -10.92 -5.24
C SER A 285 11.69 -11.25 -6.05
N ASN A 286 12.26 -10.26 -6.76
CA ASN A 286 13.27 -10.50 -7.80
C ASN A 286 14.58 -9.72 -7.61
N ASP A 287 14.60 -8.68 -6.77
CA ASP A 287 15.75 -7.79 -6.62
C ASP A 287 16.46 -7.94 -5.25
N ASN A 288 17.62 -7.30 -5.14
CA ASN A 288 18.39 -7.20 -3.90
C ASN A 288 17.89 -6.07 -2.99
N PRO A 289 18.25 -6.07 -1.68
CA PRO A 289 17.82 -5.05 -0.74
C PRO A 289 18.16 -3.61 -1.14
N ALA A 290 19.32 -3.39 -1.77
CA ALA A 290 19.74 -2.06 -2.21
C ALA A 290 18.84 -1.50 -3.33
N SER A 291 18.41 -2.34 -4.27
CA SER A 291 17.48 -1.94 -5.34
C SER A 291 16.08 -1.65 -4.77
N ILE A 292 15.64 -2.46 -3.81
CA ILE A 292 14.37 -2.25 -3.10
C ILE A 292 14.42 -0.90 -2.36
N GLN A 293 15.50 -0.63 -1.63
CA GLN A 293 15.71 0.67 -0.96
C GLN A 293 15.72 1.81 -1.98
N ASN A 294 16.42 1.68 -3.12
CA ASN A 294 16.43 2.72 -4.15
C ASN A 294 15.02 3.06 -4.66
N ILE A 295 14.16 2.07 -4.90
CA ILE A 295 12.78 2.31 -5.34
C ILE A 295 11.97 2.98 -4.23
N TYR A 296 12.17 2.61 -2.96
CA TYR A 296 11.54 3.27 -1.83
C TYR A 296 11.92 4.75 -1.75
N GLU A 297 13.22 5.06 -1.79
CA GLU A 297 13.73 6.43 -1.72
C GLU A 297 13.19 7.27 -2.89
N ARG A 298 13.13 6.71 -4.10
CA ARG A 298 12.50 7.35 -5.26
C ARG A 298 11.02 7.63 -5.03
N THR A 299 10.30 6.69 -4.42
CA THR A 299 8.88 6.87 -4.09
C THR A 299 8.69 7.99 -3.08
N VAL A 300 9.57 8.09 -2.07
CA VAL A 300 9.57 9.16 -1.07
C VAL A 300 9.83 10.51 -1.72
N THR A 301 10.82 10.62 -2.59
CA THR A 301 11.10 11.88 -3.33
C THR A 301 9.90 12.32 -4.16
N ASP A 302 9.24 11.38 -4.86
CA ASP A 302 8.17 11.69 -5.81
C ASP A 302 6.80 11.91 -5.17
N LEU A 303 6.57 11.40 -3.96
CA LEU A 303 5.29 11.40 -3.25
C LEU A 303 5.44 11.82 -1.78
N CYS A 304 6.37 12.76 -1.51
CA CYS A 304 6.75 13.20 -0.16
C CYS A 304 5.61 13.82 0.67
N LEU A 305 4.52 14.26 0.05
CA LEU A 305 3.36 14.84 0.75
C LEU A 305 2.29 13.81 1.12
N ASN A 306 2.43 12.55 0.67
CA ASN A 306 1.45 11.50 0.97
C ASN A 306 1.80 10.79 2.28
N ALA A 307 1.28 11.29 3.40
CA ALA A 307 1.57 10.79 4.74
C ALA A 307 1.25 9.29 4.92
N VAL A 308 0.15 8.80 4.34
CA VAL A 308 -0.26 7.38 4.45
C VAL A 308 0.73 6.47 3.73
N LEU A 309 1.21 6.90 2.56
CA LEU A 309 2.23 6.18 1.80
C LEU A 309 3.55 6.17 2.57
N LEU A 310 4.02 7.32 3.05
CA LEU A 310 5.26 7.40 3.84
C LEU A 310 5.24 6.47 5.06
N ILE A 311 4.14 6.43 5.81
CA ILE A 311 3.97 5.51 6.94
C ILE A 311 4.06 4.04 6.48
N PHE A 312 3.40 3.70 5.37
CA PHE A 312 3.47 2.34 4.81
C PHE A 312 4.88 1.98 4.33
N LEU A 313 5.59 2.87 3.63
CA LEU A 313 6.95 2.65 3.16
C LEU A 313 7.92 2.52 4.35
N CYS A 314 7.81 3.36 5.38
CA CYS A 314 8.60 3.25 6.61
C CYS A 314 8.38 1.91 7.34
N LEU A 315 7.13 1.44 7.47
CA LEU A 315 6.82 0.12 8.03
C LEU A 315 7.36 -1.02 7.18
N CYS A 316 7.41 -0.84 5.86
CA CYS A 316 7.93 -1.82 4.91
C CYS A 316 9.47 -1.90 4.89
N ILE A 317 10.16 -0.77 5.06
CA ILE A 317 11.62 -0.67 5.17
C ILE A 317 12.12 -1.26 6.49
N ASN A 318 11.34 -1.15 7.57
CA ASN A 318 11.64 -1.75 8.89
C ASN A 318 11.78 -3.29 8.87
N MET A 319 11.32 -3.97 7.82
CA MET A 319 11.48 -5.43 7.67
C MET A 319 12.84 -5.86 7.09
N ASN A 320 13.69 -4.95 6.59
CA ASN A 320 15.04 -5.27 6.08
C ASN A 320 15.99 -4.04 6.05
N ILE A 321 16.45 -3.64 7.25
CA ILE A 321 17.67 -2.86 7.58
C ILE A 321 17.95 -1.54 6.81
N SER A 322 17.72 -0.40 7.50
CA SER A 322 18.74 0.64 7.75
C SER A 322 18.34 1.44 9.01
N PRO A 323 19.18 1.51 10.06
CA PRO A 323 18.86 2.18 11.32
C PRO A 323 18.63 3.69 11.22
N LYS A 324 18.83 4.37 10.07
CA LYS A 324 18.82 5.84 9.99
C LYS A 324 17.42 6.48 10.05
N ILE A 325 16.40 5.83 9.48
CA ILE A 325 15.00 6.31 9.59
C ILE A 325 14.36 5.80 10.89
N PHE A 326 14.77 4.59 11.31
CA PHE A 326 14.50 4.11 12.67
C PHE A 326 15.16 5.04 13.69
N PHE A 327 16.30 5.69 13.43
CA PHE A 327 16.94 6.61 14.39
C PHE A 327 16.08 7.84 14.73
N ILE A 328 15.15 8.22 13.85
CA ILE A 328 14.22 9.33 14.08
C ILE A 328 13.05 8.91 14.98
N PHE A 329 12.71 7.62 15.06
CA PHE A 329 11.59 7.10 15.88
C PHE A 329 11.99 6.08 16.95
N SER A 330 13.24 5.63 16.93
CA SER A 330 13.80 4.38 17.48
C SER A 330 14.56 4.38 18.77
N SER A 331 15.56 5.25 18.80
CA SER A 331 16.78 4.98 19.56
C SER A 331 16.87 5.77 20.84
N HIS A 332 15.82 6.50 21.21
CA HIS A 332 15.68 7.07 22.54
C HIS A 332 14.22 6.91 22.93
N ALA A 333 13.96 6.27 24.07
CA ALA A 333 12.62 6.25 24.67
C ALA A 333 12.06 7.67 24.86
N GLU A 334 12.92 8.70 24.93
CA GLU A 334 12.54 10.12 24.92
C GLU A 334 12.07 10.63 23.53
N GLY A 335 12.57 10.07 22.44
CA GLY A 335 12.24 10.49 21.08
C GLY A 335 10.87 10.02 20.58
N THR A 336 10.37 8.87 21.05
CA THR A 336 9.03 8.39 20.71
C THR A 336 7.93 9.22 21.38
N VAL A 337 8.12 9.59 22.64
CA VAL A 337 7.21 10.50 23.37
C VAL A 337 7.19 11.87 22.71
N GLU A 338 8.36 12.41 22.40
CA GLU A 338 8.51 13.70 21.73
C GLU A 338 7.88 13.68 20.32
N ALA A 339 8.04 12.59 19.57
CA ALA A 339 7.43 12.43 18.25
C ALA A 339 5.90 12.35 18.33
N VAL A 340 5.35 11.68 19.35
CA VAL A 340 3.89 11.62 19.59
C VAL A 340 3.36 13.00 19.98
N LYS A 341 4.04 13.71 20.89
CA LYS A 341 3.68 15.08 21.29
C LYS A 341 3.71 16.03 20.10
N LYS A 342 4.78 16.03 19.31
CA LYS A 342 4.89 16.80 18.06
C LYS A 342 3.77 16.45 17.07
N SER A 343 3.45 15.17 16.91
CA SER A 343 2.35 14.74 16.03
C SER A 343 0.99 15.27 16.49
N LEU A 344 0.77 15.39 17.80
CA LEU A 344 -0.46 15.96 18.37
C LEU A 344 -0.49 17.49 18.27
N GLU A 345 0.67 18.15 18.36
CA GLU A 345 0.87 19.59 18.15
C GLU A 345 0.67 20.00 16.68
N CYS A 346 0.87 19.10 15.71
CA CYS A 346 0.62 19.33 14.28
C CYS A 346 -0.85 19.58 13.91
N GLY A 347 -1.77 19.73 14.87
CA GLY A 347 -3.13 20.21 14.61
C GLY A 347 -4.07 19.15 14.01
N VAL A 348 -3.86 17.86 14.33
CA VAL A 348 -4.74 16.77 13.88
C VAL A 348 -6.19 17.07 14.31
N SER A 349 -7.06 17.34 13.34
CA SER A 349 -8.44 17.75 13.63
C SER A 349 -9.40 16.57 13.79
N ASP A 350 -9.02 15.39 13.26
CA ASP A 350 -9.84 14.17 13.33
C ASP A 350 -9.58 13.39 14.63
N GLU A 351 -10.67 13.05 15.32
CA GLU A 351 -10.69 12.23 16.53
C GLU A 351 -10.06 10.85 16.30
N ILE A 352 -10.36 10.22 15.15
CA ILE A 352 -9.90 8.86 14.85
C ILE A 352 -8.38 8.84 14.69
N GLU A 353 -7.80 9.87 14.08
CA GLU A 353 -6.36 9.99 13.88
C GLU A 353 -5.62 10.24 15.20
N VAL A 354 -6.16 11.12 16.07
CA VAL A 354 -5.63 11.32 17.42
C VAL A 354 -5.63 10.01 18.21
N ILE A 355 -6.73 9.24 18.17
CA ILE A 355 -6.81 7.95 18.85
C ILE A 355 -5.79 6.96 18.27
N LYS A 356 -5.59 6.93 16.95
CA LYS A 356 -4.59 6.04 16.32
C LYS A 356 -3.16 6.37 16.77
N ILE A 357 -2.81 7.65 16.90
CA ILE A 357 -1.49 8.11 17.36
C ILE A 357 -1.27 7.69 18.83
N TRP A 358 -2.26 7.92 19.69
CA TRP A 358 -2.16 7.48 21.08
C TRP A 358 -2.08 5.96 21.18
N MET A 359 -2.91 5.22 20.43
CA MET A 359 -2.89 3.76 20.43
C MET A 359 -1.56 3.18 19.95
N SER A 360 -0.90 3.78 18.95
CA SER A 360 0.42 3.31 18.50
C SER A 360 1.48 3.50 19.59
N TYR A 361 1.45 4.63 20.29
CA TYR A 361 2.33 4.91 21.43
C TYR A 361 2.09 3.95 22.61
N LEU A 362 0.83 3.72 22.98
CA LEU A 362 0.47 2.78 24.05
C LEU A 362 0.86 1.34 23.71
N VAL A 363 0.72 0.93 22.45
CA VAL A 363 1.19 -0.39 21.99
C VAL A 363 2.71 -0.49 22.06
N TYR A 364 3.44 0.59 21.74
CA TYR A 364 4.89 0.65 21.91
C TYR A 364 5.28 0.49 23.38
N LEU A 365 4.74 1.31 24.28
CA LEU A 365 5.03 1.22 25.72
C LEU A 365 4.75 -0.18 26.27
N ARG A 366 3.63 -0.80 25.89
CA ARG A 366 3.29 -2.16 26.29
C ARG A 366 4.32 -3.21 25.85
N ARG A 367 5.03 -3.00 24.74
CA ARG A 367 6.09 -3.90 24.26
C ARG A 367 7.40 -3.74 25.02
N GLU A 368 7.67 -2.53 25.49
CA GLU A 368 8.85 -2.23 26.32
C GLU A 368 8.72 -2.79 27.74
N ILE A 369 7.51 -3.16 28.20
CA ILE A 369 7.33 -3.74 29.53
C ILE A 369 7.96 -5.15 29.59
N HIS A 370 8.96 -5.29 30.46
CA HIS A 370 9.70 -6.53 30.69
C HIS A 370 9.12 -7.34 31.85
N TRP A 371 8.01 -8.05 31.63
CA TRP A 371 7.18 -8.79 32.63
C TRP A 371 7.88 -9.71 33.65
N LYS A 372 9.18 -9.98 33.53
CA LYS A 372 9.95 -10.84 34.43
C LYS A 372 10.93 -10.08 35.33
N GLU A 373 11.15 -8.80 35.09
CA GLU A 373 12.13 -7.99 35.80
C GLU A 373 11.48 -7.20 36.94
N GLU A 374 12.30 -6.68 37.86
CA GLU A 374 11.80 -5.86 38.98
C GLU A 374 11.32 -4.47 38.50
N SER A 375 11.79 -4.02 37.32
CA SER A 375 11.43 -2.76 36.66
C SER A 375 9.97 -2.69 36.17
N VAL A 376 9.26 -3.82 36.11
CA VAL A 376 7.87 -3.90 35.60
C VAL A 376 6.94 -2.89 36.28
N LYS A 377 7.16 -2.59 37.56
CA LYS A 377 6.32 -1.64 38.30
C LYS A 377 6.43 -0.22 37.77
N ASP A 378 7.64 0.23 37.45
CA ASP A 378 7.89 1.57 36.93
C ASP A 378 7.45 1.65 35.47
N GLU A 379 7.77 0.65 34.65
CA GLU A 379 7.33 0.58 33.24
C GLU A 379 5.80 0.52 33.10
N LEU A 380 5.12 -0.22 33.98
CA LEU A 380 3.66 -0.28 34.02
C LEU A 380 3.05 1.01 34.54
N ARG A 381 3.72 1.73 35.46
CA ARG A 381 3.30 3.08 35.88
C ARG A 381 3.36 4.04 34.69
N ASP A 382 4.45 4.06 33.96
CA ASP A 382 4.62 4.95 32.81
C ASP A 382 3.58 4.64 31.71
N PHE A 383 3.25 3.37 31.49
CA PHE A 383 2.15 2.95 30.62
C PHE A 383 0.77 3.45 31.09
N ARG A 384 0.48 3.37 32.40
CA ARG A 384 -0.77 3.87 33.00
C ARG A 384 -0.87 5.39 32.88
N ASP A 385 0.20 6.11 33.20
CA ASP A 385 0.28 7.57 33.09
C ASP A 385 0.07 8.01 31.63
N ALA A 386 0.62 7.28 30.66
CA ALA A 386 0.38 7.54 29.24
C ALA A 386 -1.07 7.30 28.82
N CYS A 387 -1.74 6.27 29.35
CA CYS A 387 -3.17 6.04 29.11
C CYS A 387 -4.00 7.22 29.64
N ASP A 388 -3.70 7.67 30.86
CA ASP A 388 -4.42 8.79 31.49
C ASP A 388 -4.20 10.11 30.74
N GLN A 389 -2.98 10.37 30.28
CA GLN A 389 -2.68 11.52 29.41
C GLN A 389 -3.47 11.47 28.11
N ALA A 390 -3.53 10.31 27.45
CA ALA A 390 -4.25 10.15 26.19
C ALA A 390 -5.73 10.47 26.32
N LEU A 391 -6.36 10.00 27.40
CA LEU A 391 -7.78 10.21 27.65
C LEU A 391 -8.09 11.64 28.05
N THR A 392 -7.23 12.24 28.87
CA THR A 392 -7.35 13.64 29.25
C THR A 392 -7.25 14.53 28.01
N PHE A 393 -6.28 14.25 27.13
CA PHE A 393 -6.12 14.97 25.86
C PHE A 393 -7.35 14.84 24.94
N ILE A 394 -7.89 13.62 24.78
CA ILE A 394 -9.09 13.39 23.96
C ILE A 394 -10.30 14.12 24.55
N GLN A 395 -10.46 14.08 25.88
CA GLN A 395 -11.56 14.74 26.57
C GLN A 395 -11.46 16.27 26.48
N GLU A 396 -10.27 16.85 26.64
CA GLU A 396 -10.04 18.29 26.50
C GLU A 396 -10.32 18.78 25.06
N LYS A 397 -9.94 17.97 24.06
CA LYS A 397 -10.01 18.36 22.65
C LYS A 397 -11.37 18.10 22.00
N PHE A 398 -12.03 17.00 22.35
CA PHE A 398 -13.26 16.53 21.70
C PHE A 398 -14.47 16.46 22.64
N GLY A 399 -14.30 16.76 23.94
CA GLY A 399 -15.38 16.75 24.93
C GLY A 399 -15.93 15.35 25.23
N GLU A 400 -17.20 15.29 25.66
CA GLU A 400 -17.89 14.04 26.04
C GLU A 400 -18.14 13.08 24.85
N GLU A 401 -17.93 13.53 23.61
CA GLU A 401 -18.06 12.70 22.41
C GLU A 401 -16.77 12.00 21.99
N GLY A 402 -15.63 12.27 22.64
CA GLY A 402 -14.35 11.66 22.32
C GLY A 402 -14.24 10.18 22.76
N ASP A 403 -13.68 9.35 21.89
CA ASP A 403 -13.49 7.90 22.02
C ASP A 403 -14.78 7.13 22.37
N LYS A 404 -15.80 7.24 21.50
CA LYS A 404 -17.10 6.55 21.65
C LYS A 404 -16.99 5.03 21.84
N GLU A 405 -15.91 4.43 21.31
CA GLU A 405 -15.65 2.98 21.41
C GLU A 405 -14.79 2.59 22.61
N CYS A 406 -14.33 3.56 23.40
CA CYS A 406 -13.45 3.37 24.56
C CYS A 406 -12.21 2.54 24.22
N ARG A 407 -11.59 2.77 23.05
CA ARG A 407 -10.50 1.94 22.51
C ARG A 407 -9.31 1.88 23.46
N ILE A 408 -8.95 3.02 24.07
CA ILE A 408 -7.83 3.12 25.01
C ILE A 408 -8.15 2.36 26.31
N ALA A 409 -9.36 2.52 26.84
CA ALA A 409 -9.86 1.81 28.02
C ALA A 409 -9.79 0.30 27.88
N ARG A 410 -10.28 -0.17 26.73
CA ARG A 410 -10.34 -1.59 26.39
C ARG A 410 -8.94 -2.16 26.25
N PHE A 411 -8.02 -1.38 25.68
CA PHE A 411 -6.63 -1.77 25.59
C PHE A 411 -5.97 -1.84 26.98
N GLN A 412 -6.07 -0.79 27.79
CA GLN A 412 -5.51 -0.74 29.14
C GLN A 412 -6.04 -1.90 30.01
N SER A 413 -7.36 -2.09 30.07
CA SER A 413 -7.97 -3.16 30.88
C SER A 413 -7.55 -4.58 30.48
N ARG A 414 -7.34 -4.84 29.19
CA ARG A 414 -6.78 -6.12 28.72
C ARG A 414 -5.32 -6.29 29.16
N VAL A 415 -4.50 -5.25 29.07
CA VAL A 415 -3.10 -5.30 29.53
C VAL A 415 -3.05 -5.59 31.04
N GLU A 416 -3.87 -4.92 31.84
CA GLU A 416 -3.95 -5.13 33.29
C GLU A 416 -4.39 -6.56 33.64
N ALA A 417 -5.44 -7.08 33.00
CA ALA A 417 -5.98 -8.40 33.30
C ALA A 417 -5.12 -9.55 32.75
N GLU A 418 -4.69 -9.47 31.49
CA GLU A 418 -4.00 -10.57 30.80
C GLU A 418 -2.50 -10.59 31.09
N SER A 419 -1.85 -9.43 31.05
CA SER A 419 -0.39 -9.33 31.12
C SER A 419 0.08 -9.05 32.55
N ALA A 420 -0.46 -8.02 33.20
CA ALA A 420 -0.10 -7.68 34.59
C ALA A 420 -0.74 -8.63 35.64
N ARG A 421 -1.80 -9.35 35.25
CA ARG A 421 -2.61 -10.21 36.13
C ARG A 421 -3.17 -9.47 37.35
N ASP A 422 -3.41 -8.17 37.20
CA ASP A 422 -3.99 -7.29 38.21
C ASP A 422 -5.46 -7.03 37.86
N ILE A 423 -6.32 -7.90 38.38
CA ILE A 423 -7.77 -7.77 38.16
C ILE A 423 -8.36 -6.57 38.90
N GLU A 424 -7.72 -6.10 39.97
CA GLU A 424 -8.20 -4.94 40.73
C GLU A 424 -7.95 -3.64 39.95
N ALA A 425 -6.77 -3.50 39.34
CA ALA A 425 -6.48 -2.43 38.40
C ALA A 425 -7.42 -2.49 37.18
N CYS A 426 -7.66 -3.67 36.60
CA CYS A 426 -8.62 -3.84 35.51
C CYS A 426 -10.04 -3.37 35.90
N ARG A 427 -10.51 -3.71 37.11
CA ARG A 427 -11.80 -3.23 37.63
C ARG A 427 -11.80 -1.72 37.84
N ALA A 428 -10.69 -1.14 38.31
CA ALA A 428 -10.58 0.31 38.51
C ALA A 428 -10.73 1.06 37.18
N VAL A 429 -10.02 0.60 36.13
CA VAL A 429 -10.16 1.07 34.75
C VAL A 429 -11.62 0.95 34.32
N TRP A 430 -12.22 -0.24 34.32
CA TRP A 430 -13.61 -0.38 33.85
C TRP A 430 -14.63 0.44 34.66
N ASN A 431 -14.46 0.57 35.97
CA ASN A 431 -15.35 1.39 36.78
C ASN A 431 -15.21 2.88 36.45
N ASP A 432 -14.00 3.38 36.25
CA ASP A 432 -13.78 4.77 35.85
C ASP A 432 -14.41 5.05 34.48
N TYR A 433 -14.14 4.21 33.49
CA TYR A 433 -14.58 4.45 32.12
C TYR A 433 -16.07 4.20 31.86
N ILE A 434 -16.67 3.18 32.49
CA ILE A 434 -18.12 2.91 32.35
C ILE A 434 -18.94 3.91 33.16
N MET A 435 -18.48 4.28 34.36
CA MET A 435 -19.30 5.05 35.31
C MET A 435 -19.01 6.54 35.32
N ARG A 436 -17.77 6.97 35.07
CA ARG A 436 -17.38 8.39 35.17
C ARG A 436 -17.28 9.07 33.81
N ARG A 437 -17.04 8.34 32.72
CA ARG A 437 -16.84 8.91 31.38
C ARG A 437 -17.98 8.51 30.40
N ASN A 438 -18.48 9.50 29.66
CA ASN A 438 -19.28 9.41 28.42
C ASN A 438 -20.61 8.61 28.43
N GLN A 439 -21.34 8.51 29.55
CA GLN A 439 -22.60 7.73 29.63
C GLN A 439 -22.49 6.26 29.17
N ASN A 440 -21.27 5.71 29.17
CA ASN A 440 -20.93 4.37 28.66
C ASN A 440 -21.66 3.24 29.39
N TYR A 441 -22.17 3.49 30.60
CA TYR A 441 -22.98 2.54 31.35
C TYR A 441 -24.24 2.05 30.61
N LYS A 442 -24.71 2.77 29.57
CA LYS A 442 -25.84 2.33 28.74
C LYS A 442 -25.43 1.34 27.65
N VAL A 443 -24.14 1.20 27.35
CA VAL A 443 -23.62 0.47 26.18
C VAL A 443 -23.36 -1.00 26.54
N GLY A 444 -24.21 -1.91 26.07
CA GLY A 444 -24.15 -3.34 26.43
C GLY A 444 -22.85 -4.06 26.09
N HIS A 445 -22.23 -3.77 24.94
CA HIS A 445 -21.01 -4.49 24.52
C HIS A 445 -19.80 -4.23 25.44
N LEU A 446 -19.71 -3.05 26.08
CA LEU A 446 -18.65 -2.73 27.03
C LEU A 446 -18.79 -3.55 28.32
N TRP A 447 -20.03 -3.72 28.80
CA TRP A 447 -20.31 -4.59 29.95
C TRP A 447 -19.99 -6.06 29.65
N ILE A 448 -20.28 -6.52 28.43
CA ILE A 448 -19.94 -7.88 28.00
C ILE A 448 -18.42 -8.09 27.99
N GLU A 449 -17.64 -7.12 27.52
CA GLU A 449 -16.18 -7.20 27.54
C GLU A 449 -15.62 -7.22 28.96
N PHE A 450 -16.13 -6.36 29.84
CA PHE A 450 -15.75 -6.37 31.25
C PHE A 450 -16.11 -7.71 31.93
N LEU A 451 -17.31 -8.24 31.68
CA LEU A 451 -17.73 -9.56 32.18
C LEU A 451 -16.84 -10.69 31.66
N ASN A 452 -16.42 -10.64 30.40
CA ASN A 452 -15.54 -11.64 29.82
C ASN A 452 -14.16 -11.63 30.51
N LEU A 453 -13.58 -10.45 30.76
CA LEU A 453 -12.32 -10.31 31.47
C LEU A 453 -12.43 -10.79 32.92
N GLU A 454 -13.50 -10.40 33.62
CA GLU A 454 -13.77 -10.84 35.00
C GLU A 454 -14.01 -12.35 35.09
N ARG A 455 -14.59 -12.96 34.05
CA ARG A 455 -14.77 -14.42 33.97
C ARG A 455 -13.45 -15.17 33.73
N MET A 456 -12.57 -14.61 32.92
CA MET A 456 -11.30 -15.26 32.56
C MET A 456 -10.26 -15.15 33.68
N PHE A 457 -10.19 -14.02 34.36
CA PHE A 457 -9.10 -13.70 35.30
C PHE A 457 -9.58 -13.35 36.71
N GLY A 458 -10.88 -13.11 36.89
CA GLY A 458 -11.47 -12.68 38.14
C GLY A 458 -12.20 -13.78 38.90
N SER A 459 -13.23 -13.39 39.63
CA SER A 459 -13.97 -14.31 40.51
C SER A 459 -15.44 -14.40 40.15
N GLU A 460 -16.02 -15.58 40.37
CA GLU A 460 -17.43 -15.86 40.05
C GLU A 460 -18.40 -14.95 40.83
N LYS A 461 -18.06 -14.60 42.07
CA LYS A 461 -18.84 -13.66 42.90
C LYS A 461 -18.89 -12.26 42.28
N HIS A 462 -17.75 -11.78 41.76
CA HIS A 462 -17.66 -10.49 41.10
C HIS A 462 -18.35 -10.50 39.74
N CYS A 463 -18.23 -11.60 38.97
CA CYS A 463 -19.00 -11.79 37.73
C CYS A 463 -20.52 -11.64 37.98
N ARG A 464 -21.06 -12.32 39.01
CA ARG A 464 -22.49 -12.24 39.35
C ARG A 464 -22.92 -10.85 39.82
N LYS A 465 -22.07 -10.14 40.54
CA LYS A 465 -22.33 -8.75 40.95
C LYS A 465 -22.31 -7.81 39.75
N LEU A 466 -21.34 -7.99 38.86
CA LEU A 466 -21.15 -7.18 37.66
C LEU A 466 -22.30 -7.38 36.67
N TYR A 467 -22.73 -8.63 36.47
CA TYR A 467 -23.85 -8.99 35.59
C TYR A 467 -25.15 -8.33 36.04
N ARG A 468 -25.47 -8.40 37.34
CA ARG A 468 -26.63 -7.70 37.91
C ARG A 468 -26.56 -6.20 37.68
N ARG A 469 -25.38 -5.61 37.92
CA ARG A 469 -25.16 -4.17 37.69
C ARG A 469 -25.32 -3.77 36.22
N ALA A 470 -24.92 -4.64 35.30
CA ALA A 470 -25.11 -4.42 33.86
C ALA A 470 -26.60 -4.42 33.49
N LEU A 471 -27.36 -5.40 33.97
CA LEU A 471 -28.80 -5.51 33.72
C LEU A 471 -29.61 -4.33 34.26
N GLU A 472 -29.18 -3.71 35.36
CA GLU A 472 -29.81 -2.51 35.91
C GLU A 472 -29.56 -1.26 35.06
N LYS A 473 -28.50 -1.25 34.24
CA LYS A 473 -27.98 -0.04 33.57
C LYS A 473 -28.14 -0.05 32.05
N VAL A 474 -28.09 -1.21 31.42
CA VAL A 474 -28.18 -1.39 29.96
C VAL A 474 -29.65 -1.50 29.56
N TRP A 475 -30.17 -0.48 28.88
CA TRP A 475 -31.56 -0.46 28.38
C TRP A 475 -31.70 -1.04 26.97
N ASP A 476 -30.66 -0.94 26.15
CA ASP A 476 -30.63 -1.48 24.79
C ASP A 476 -29.92 -2.85 24.82
N ASP A 477 -30.65 -3.92 24.51
CA ASP A 477 -30.20 -5.31 24.39
C ASP A 477 -30.03 -6.14 25.69
N VAL A 478 -30.98 -6.02 26.63
CA VAL A 478 -31.10 -6.97 27.75
C VAL A 478 -31.18 -8.44 27.26
N GLU A 479 -31.74 -8.68 26.06
CA GLU A 479 -31.87 -10.01 25.47
C GLU A 479 -30.52 -10.64 25.03
N VAL A 480 -29.55 -9.86 24.54
CA VAL A 480 -28.26 -10.40 24.05
C VAL A 480 -27.34 -10.80 25.21
N ALA A 481 -27.39 -10.05 26.32
CA ALA A 481 -26.66 -10.39 27.54
C ALA A 481 -27.25 -11.64 28.22
N ASP A 482 -28.58 -11.75 28.26
CA ASP A 482 -29.30 -12.85 28.90
C ASP A 482 -29.23 -14.16 28.09
N GLU A 483 -29.29 -14.09 26.76
CA GLU A 483 -29.11 -15.27 25.91
C GLU A 483 -27.70 -15.87 26.00
N ASN A 484 -26.66 -15.03 26.05
CA ASN A 484 -25.27 -15.51 26.11
C ASN A 484 -24.90 -16.07 27.49
N TYR A 485 -25.44 -15.49 28.57
CA TYR A 485 -25.30 -16.05 29.92
C TYR A 485 -26.00 -17.41 30.04
N LYS A 486 -27.21 -17.55 29.48
CA LYS A 486 -27.98 -18.80 29.46
C LYS A 486 -27.39 -19.89 28.57
N LYS A 487 -26.74 -19.53 27.46
CA LYS A 487 -26.09 -20.48 26.54
C LYS A 487 -24.83 -21.16 27.13
N GLN A 488 -24.27 -20.64 28.22
CA GLN A 488 -22.98 -21.09 28.77
C GLN A 488 -23.06 -21.65 30.21
N SER A 489 -24.26 -21.75 30.79
CA SER A 489 -24.47 -22.41 32.09
C SER A 489 -24.99 -23.85 31.88
N PRO A 490 -24.51 -24.87 32.63
CA PRO A 490 -25.03 -26.23 32.54
C PRO A 490 -26.51 -26.26 32.96
N ARG A 491 -27.38 -26.75 32.09
CA ARG A 491 -28.82 -26.92 32.37
C ARG A 491 -29.02 -27.95 33.48
N SER A 492 -29.60 -27.53 34.60
CA SER A 492 -30.45 -28.39 35.43
C SER A 492 -31.90 -27.99 35.17
N ASP A 493 -32.63 -28.79 34.40
CA ASP A 493 -34.08 -28.69 34.25
C ASP A 493 -34.77 -28.98 35.58
N VAL A 494 -35.78 -28.17 35.95
CA VAL A 494 -37.20 -28.60 36.10
C VAL A 494 -38.11 -27.37 36.35
N SER A 495 -39.25 -27.43 35.67
CA SER A 495 -40.49 -26.64 35.57
C SER A 495 -40.90 -25.54 36.58
N ARG A 496 -41.56 -24.54 35.97
CA ARG A 496 -42.48 -23.50 36.48
C ARG A 496 -43.46 -23.93 37.59
N GLY A 497 -43.70 -23.04 38.57
CA GLY A 497 -44.97 -22.99 39.31
C GLY A 497 -44.96 -22.23 40.65
N ALA A 498 -45.63 -21.07 40.66
CA ALA A 498 -46.36 -20.44 41.79
C ALA A 498 -45.64 -19.91 43.06
N LYS A 499 -46.18 -18.78 43.52
CA LYS A 499 -45.83 -17.97 44.71
C LYS A 499 -46.21 -18.65 46.04
N ARG A 500 -45.40 -18.48 47.10
CA ARG A 500 -45.73 -17.93 48.46
C ARG A 500 -44.87 -18.53 49.61
N ASN A 501 -44.41 -17.61 50.48
CA ASN A 501 -44.18 -17.66 51.94
C ASN A 501 -43.20 -18.66 52.62
N ILE A 502 -42.16 -18.07 53.22
CA ILE A 502 -41.75 -18.02 54.65
C ILE A 502 -41.75 -19.31 55.52
N SER A 503 -40.57 -19.50 56.14
CA SER A 503 -40.22 -20.19 57.42
C SER A 503 -40.34 -21.72 57.55
N GLU A 504 -39.21 -22.41 57.74
CA GLU A 504 -38.81 -23.09 59.01
C GLU A 504 -37.56 -23.98 58.83
N LEU A 505 -36.49 -23.56 59.53
CA LEU A 505 -35.45 -24.26 60.32
C LEU A 505 -35.04 -25.75 60.16
N ASN A 506 -33.69 -25.90 60.22
CA ASN A 506 -32.80 -26.93 60.86
C ASN A 506 -31.87 -27.68 59.86
N GLU A 507 -30.57 -27.37 59.83
CA GLU A 507 -29.45 -27.82 60.70
C GLU A 507 -29.20 -29.34 60.64
N GLU A 508 -28.12 -29.75 59.96
CA GLU A 508 -26.98 -30.46 60.59
C GLU A 508 -25.82 -30.70 59.58
N ASP A 509 -24.62 -30.83 60.16
CA ASP A 509 -23.35 -31.34 59.63
C ASP A 509 -22.35 -30.44 58.87
N VAL A 510 -21.41 -29.90 59.67
CA VAL A 510 -20.07 -29.39 59.30
C VAL A 510 -19.03 -30.44 59.75
N PRO A 511 -18.00 -30.78 58.94
CA PRO A 511 -16.61 -30.36 59.28
C PRO A 511 -15.65 -30.24 58.05
N PRO A 512 -14.35 -29.86 58.18
CA PRO A 512 -13.63 -29.10 59.21
C PRO A 512 -12.77 -27.91 58.64
N PRO A 513 -12.10 -27.09 59.50
CA PRO A 513 -11.34 -25.89 59.14
C PRO A 513 -9.83 -26.14 58.85
N PRO A 514 -9.03 -25.12 58.46
CA PRO A 514 -7.79 -25.26 57.69
C PRO A 514 -6.58 -25.65 58.54
N GLY A 515 -5.76 -26.59 58.04
CA GLY A 515 -4.47 -26.94 58.65
C GLY A 515 -4.09 -28.44 58.69
N TYR A 516 -4.77 -29.31 57.95
CA TYR A 516 -4.43 -30.75 57.91
C TYR A 516 -3.31 -31.03 56.90
N LYS A 517 -2.20 -31.66 57.34
CA LYS A 517 -1.09 -32.13 56.49
C LYS A 517 -1.34 -33.58 56.07
N GLN A 518 -1.14 -33.87 54.79
CA GLN A 518 -1.40 -35.15 54.10
C GLN A 518 -0.43 -36.27 54.49
N SER A 519 -0.91 -37.52 54.47
CA SER A 519 -0.09 -38.74 54.42
C SER A 519 0.00 -39.30 53.00
N ASP A 520 1.14 -39.91 52.67
CA ASP A 520 1.65 -40.20 51.32
C ASP A 520 1.01 -41.36 50.52
N ASP A 521 -0.19 -41.85 50.86
CA ASP A 521 -0.79 -43.02 50.18
C ASP A 521 -1.91 -42.72 49.16
N ASP A 522 -2.20 -41.45 48.85
CA ASP A 522 -3.22 -41.09 47.83
C ASP A 522 -2.62 -40.69 46.46
N ARG A 523 -1.32 -40.91 46.25
CA ARG A 523 -0.60 -40.43 45.05
C ARG A 523 -0.74 -41.33 43.81
N ASP A 524 -1.40 -42.49 43.91
CA ASP A 524 -1.52 -43.46 42.79
C ASP A 524 -2.95 -43.81 42.32
N LYS A 525 -4.01 -43.16 42.85
CA LYS A 525 -5.40 -43.36 42.35
C LYS A 525 -6.09 -42.13 41.76
N ALA A 526 -5.43 -40.97 41.74
CA ALA A 526 -5.96 -39.73 41.12
C ALA A 526 -5.33 -39.38 39.74
N LYS A 527 -4.75 -40.38 39.04
CA LYS A 527 -4.19 -40.22 37.67
C LYS A 527 -4.98 -40.90 36.55
N LYS A 528 -6.17 -41.42 36.82
CA LYS A 528 -7.13 -41.85 35.78
C LYS A 528 -8.52 -41.37 36.16
N LEU A 529 -8.94 -40.28 35.54
CA LEU A 529 -10.32 -39.92 35.13
C LEU A 529 -10.33 -38.42 34.77
N LYS A 530 -9.67 -38.09 33.65
CA LYS A 530 -10.03 -36.91 32.86
C LYS A 530 -11.16 -37.36 31.94
N VAL A 531 -12.39 -36.92 32.20
CA VAL A 531 -13.45 -36.93 31.19
C VAL A 531 -13.33 -35.61 30.44
N SER A 532 -13.07 -35.73 29.15
CA SER A 532 -12.74 -34.71 28.17
C SER A 532 -13.95 -33.88 27.74
N ASN A 533 -13.74 -32.58 27.60
CA ASN A 533 -14.62 -31.70 26.83
C ASN A 533 -14.72 -32.19 25.39
N GLU A 534 -15.92 -32.51 24.94
CA GLU A 534 -16.25 -32.80 23.54
C GLU A 534 -16.24 -31.50 22.73
N HIS A 535 -15.08 -31.13 22.21
CA HIS A 535 -14.97 -30.45 20.92
C HIS A 535 -14.39 -31.49 19.97
N GLY A 536 -15.09 -31.77 18.85
CA GLY A 536 -14.76 -32.83 17.92
C GLY A 536 -13.25 -32.96 17.70
N GLU A 537 -12.71 -34.13 18.04
CA GLU A 537 -11.29 -34.40 18.02
C GLU A 537 -10.69 -33.95 16.68
N PHE A 538 -9.61 -33.16 16.77
CA PHE A 538 -8.68 -33.01 15.66
C PHE A 538 -7.92 -34.35 15.52
N VAL A 539 -8.60 -35.36 14.98
CA VAL A 539 -8.00 -36.67 14.70
C VAL A 539 -6.92 -36.43 13.64
N LYS A 540 -5.65 -36.60 14.04
CA LYS A 540 -4.49 -36.54 13.16
C LYS A 540 -4.71 -37.49 11.98
N HIS A 541 -4.35 -37.04 10.78
CA HIS A 541 -4.38 -37.87 9.58
C HIS A 541 -3.48 -39.08 9.81
N ASP A 542 -4.05 -40.28 9.76
CA ASP A 542 -3.29 -41.52 9.82
C ASP A 542 -3.01 -41.96 8.37
N SER A 543 -1.83 -41.60 7.87
CA SER A 543 -1.40 -41.88 6.50
C SER A 543 -1.34 -43.38 6.19
N SER A 544 -1.36 -44.25 7.21
CA SER A 544 -1.42 -45.70 7.02
C SER A 544 -2.75 -46.17 6.43
N LEU A 545 -3.83 -45.37 6.54
CA LEU A 545 -5.18 -45.75 6.12
C LEU A 545 -5.54 -45.28 4.70
N ASP A 546 -4.65 -44.54 4.04
CA ASP A 546 -4.91 -43.88 2.75
C ASP A 546 -5.21 -44.88 1.61
N HIS A 547 -4.60 -46.07 1.64
CA HIS A 547 -4.81 -47.11 0.64
C HIS A 547 -6.20 -47.77 0.68
N ARG A 548 -6.96 -47.56 1.76
CA ARG A 548 -8.32 -48.09 1.98
C ARG A 548 -9.37 -46.98 2.20
N SER A 549 -9.00 -45.72 1.95
CA SER A 549 -9.86 -44.56 2.18
C SER A 549 -10.21 -43.82 0.88
N VAL A 550 -11.37 -43.17 0.91
CA VAL A 550 -11.98 -42.48 -0.22
C VAL A 550 -12.43 -41.10 0.24
N PHE A 551 -12.15 -40.09 -0.59
CA PHE A 551 -12.55 -38.71 -0.38
C PHE A 551 -13.89 -38.44 -1.07
N LEU A 552 -14.87 -37.96 -0.29
CA LEU A 552 -16.19 -37.55 -0.76
C LEU A 552 -16.28 -36.03 -0.79
N SER A 553 -16.58 -35.45 -1.95
CA SER A 553 -16.74 -33.99 -2.10
C SER A 553 -18.10 -33.62 -2.71
N ASN A 554 -18.46 -32.34 -2.56
CA ASN A 554 -19.75 -31.78 -2.99
C ASN A 554 -20.97 -32.38 -2.26
N LEU A 555 -20.79 -32.82 -1.02
CA LEU A 555 -21.90 -33.23 -0.15
C LEU A 555 -22.77 -32.01 0.20
N GLU A 556 -24.08 -32.21 0.25
CA GLU A 556 -24.99 -31.17 0.68
C GLU A 556 -24.78 -30.87 2.18
N TYR A 557 -24.87 -29.60 2.57
CA TYR A 557 -24.53 -29.18 3.94
C TYR A 557 -25.47 -29.76 5.01
N LYS A 558 -26.63 -30.27 4.60
CA LYS A 558 -27.62 -30.94 5.44
C LYS A 558 -27.51 -32.46 5.41
N THR A 559 -26.69 -33.04 4.54
CA THR A 559 -26.54 -34.51 4.42
C THR A 559 -26.04 -35.10 5.73
N GLU A 560 -26.77 -36.10 6.21
CA GLU A 560 -26.43 -36.84 7.43
C GLU A 560 -25.64 -38.12 7.12
N ARG A 561 -25.07 -38.73 8.16
CA ARG A 561 -24.21 -39.91 8.04
C ARG A 561 -24.92 -41.11 7.41
N GLU A 562 -26.20 -41.29 7.72
CA GLU A 562 -27.01 -42.44 7.32
C GLU A 562 -27.23 -42.49 5.80
N GLU A 563 -27.48 -41.33 5.18
CA GLU A 563 -27.68 -41.21 3.73
C GLU A 563 -26.42 -41.60 2.93
N ILE A 564 -25.24 -41.22 3.45
CA ILE A 564 -23.96 -41.57 2.82
C ILE A 564 -23.71 -43.08 2.95
N LEU A 565 -23.99 -43.66 4.13
CA LEU A 565 -23.81 -45.09 4.34
C LEU A 565 -24.72 -45.92 3.42
N ALA A 566 -25.98 -45.53 3.24
CA ALA A 566 -26.91 -46.24 2.36
C ALA A 566 -26.40 -46.36 0.91
N VAL A 567 -25.69 -45.35 0.39
CA VAL A 567 -25.17 -45.35 -0.98
C VAL A 567 -23.89 -46.19 -1.11
N PHE A 568 -23.03 -46.18 -0.09
CA PHE A 568 -21.71 -46.84 -0.13
C PHE A 568 -21.67 -48.22 0.52
N GLN A 569 -22.74 -48.67 1.19
CA GLN A 569 -22.84 -50.00 1.79
C GLN A 569 -22.72 -51.14 0.75
N ASP A 570 -23.24 -50.96 -0.46
CA ASP A 570 -23.10 -51.96 -1.54
C ASP A 570 -21.65 -52.15 -2.02
N CYS A 571 -20.78 -51.16 -1.78
CA CYS A 571 -19.40 -51.17 -2.26
C CYS A 571 -18.48 -51.98 -1.34
N GLY A 572 -18.82 -52.07 -0.04
CA GLY A 572 -18.08 -52.81 0.98
C GLY A 572 -18.42 -52.34 2.40
N GLU A 573 -17.97 -53.09 3.41
CA GLU A 573 -18.16 -52.73 4.81
C GLU A 573 -17.35 -51.48 5.18
N VAL A 574 -18.02 -50.50 5.80
CA VAL A 574 -17.46 -49.20 6.16
C VAL A 574 -16.91 -49.26 7.58
N ASP A 575 -15.62 -49.00 7.74
CA ASP A 575 -14.91 -48.94 9.03
C ASP A 575 -15.22 -47.60 9.72
N THR A 576 -14.93 -46.47 9.05
CA THR A 576 -15.18 -45.13 9.60
C THR A 576 -15.65 -44.13 8.55
N LEU A 577 -16.63 -43.29 8.91
CA LEU A 577 -17.08 -42.14 8.11
C LEU A 577 -16.83 -40.85 8.90
N ARG A 578 -16.01 -39.95 8.34
CA ARG A 578 -15.66 -38.64 8.90
C ARG A 578 -16.17 -37.51 8.01
N ILE A 579 -17.24 -36.84 8.42
CA ILE A 579 -17.72 -35.62 7.76
C ILE A 579 -16.98 -34.42 8.33
N ALA A 580 -16.32 -33.63 7.48
CA ALA A 580 -15.62 -32.43 7.94
C ALA A 580 -16.64 -31.36 8.35
N LYS A 581 -16.62 -30.94 9.62
CA LYS A 581 -17.46 -29.86 10.17
C LYS A 581 -16.60 -28.64 10.54
N ASP A 582 -17.22 -27.47 10.51
CA ASP A 582 -16.63 -26.20 10.91
C ASP A 582 -16.66 -26.03 12.44
N PHE A 583 -15.96 -25.03 12.98
CA PHE A 583 -15.91 -24.77 14.44
C PHE A 583 -17.29 -24.56 15.07
N LYS A 584 -18.29 -24.14 14.27
CA LYS A 584 -19.70 -23.99 14.67
C LYS A 584 -20.56 -25.25 14.46
N GLY A 585 -19.96 -26.41 14.19
CA GLY A 585 -20.65 -27.69 13.98
C GLY A 585 -21.33 -27.87 12.62
N ARG A 586 -21.22 -26.90 11.70
CA ARG A 586 -21.82 -26.96 10.35
C ARG A 586 -20.93 -27.75 9.39
N SER A 587 -21.49 -28.64 8.58
CA SER A 587 -20.74 -29.41 7.58
C SER A 587 -20.00 -28.51 6.60
N LYS A 588 -18.77 -28.87 6.21
CA LYS A 588 -17.97 -28.19 5.18
C LYS A 588 -18.24 -28.70 3.77
N GLY A 589 -19.10 -29.71 3.62
CA GLY A 589 -19.53 -30.26 2.33
C GLY A 589 -18.58 -31.29 1.72
N PHE A 590 -17.69 -31.87 2.54
CA PHE A 590 -16.82 -32.97 2.16
C PHE A 590 -16.55 -33.90 3.37
N GLY A 591 -16.09 -35.11 3.11
CA GLY A 591 -15.79 -36.11 4.12
C GLY A 591 -14.85 -37.20 3.63
N TYR A 592 -14.37 -38.01 4.57
CA TYR A 592 -13.51 -39.16 4.31
C TYR A 592 -14.23 -40.43 4.74
N LEU A 593 -14.21 -41.44 3.86
CA LEU A 593 -14.81 -42.75 4.06
C LEU A 593 -13.69 -43.79 4.05
N VAL A 594 -13.55 -44.55 5.13
CA VAL A 594 -12.58 -45.65 5.25
C VAL A 594 -13.34 -46.96 5.17
N PHE A 595 -12.94 -47.82 4.24
CA PHE A 595 -13.47 -49.18 4.13
C PHE A 595 -12.63 -50.16 4.95
N VAL A 596 -13.25 -51.28 5.35
CA VAL A 596 -12.52 -52.40 5.95
C VAL A 596 -11.52 -52.98 4.95
N ASP A 597 -11.96 -53.20 3.70
CA ASP A 597 -11.18 -53.79 2.61
C ASP A 597 -10.73 -52.77 1.56
N ALA A 598 -9.46 -52.85 1.12
CA ALA A 598 -8.92 -52.03 0.03
C ALA A 598 -9.56 -52.34 -1.34
N ALA A 599 -10.15 -53.53 -1.53
CA ALA A 599 -10.86 -53.92 -2.75
C ALA A 599 -12.17 -53.14 -2.98
N SER A 600 -12.68 -52.46 -1.95
CA SER A 600 -13.91 -51.66 -2.01
C SER A 600 -13.70 -50.26 -2.60
N VAL A 601 -12.46 -49.73 -2.53
CA VAL A 601 -12.07 -48.42 -3.08
C VAL A 601 -12.37 -48.28 -4.58
N PRO A 602 -11.94 -49.19 -5.48
CA PRO A 602 -12.26 -49.08 -6.91
C PRO A 602 -13.77 -49.19 -7.20
N LYS A 603 -14.54 -49.93 -6.39
CA LYS A 603 -16.00 -50.00 -6.52
C LYS A 603 -16.68 -48.70 -6.10
N ALA A 604 -16.18 -48.05 -5.05
CA ALA A 604 -16.64 -46.73 -4.62
C ALA A 604 -16.36 -45.65 -5.68
N LEU A 605 -15.18 -45.68 -6.32
CA LEU A 605 -14.85 -44.77 -7.43
C LEU A 605 -15.78 -44.92 -8.64
N ALA A 606 -16.33 -46.12 -8.88
CA ALA A 606 -17.31 -46.33 -9.95
C ALA A 606 -18.68 -45.69 -9.65
N LYS A 607 -18.97 -45.35 -8.38
CA LYS A 607 -20.16 -44.59 -7.96
C LYS A 607 -19.93 -43.07 -7.96
N ASP A 608 -18.92 -42.57 -8.68
CA ASP A 608 -18.75 -41.13 -8.88
C ASP A 608 -20.01 -40.51 -9.53
N ARG A 609 -20.43 -39.34 -9.03
CA ARG A 609 -21.61 -38.56 -9.47
C ARG A 609 -22.98 -39.12 -9.10
N THR A 610 -23.07 -40.05 -8.15
CA THR A 610 -24.38 -40.42 -7.57
C THR A 610 -25.01 -39.21 -6.87
N ILE A 611 -26.31 -38.99 -7.09
CA ILE A 611 -27.03 -37.87 -6.49
C ILE A 611 -27.39 -38.25 -5.04
N ILE A 612 -26.88 -37.48 -4.08
CA ILE A 612 -27.25 -37.57 -2.66
C ILE A 612 -27.86 -36.22 -2.28
N GLY A 613 -29.13 -36.22 -1.87
CA GLY A 613 -29.92 -34.99 -1.74
C GLY A 613 -30.14 -34.33 -3.10
N ASN A 614 -29.79 -33.05 -3.23
CA ASN A 614 -29.92 -32.29 -4.49
C ASN A 614 -28.58 -32.11 -5.23
N ARG A 615 -27.53 -32.83 -4.85
CA ARG A 615 -26.18 -32.63 -5.39
C ARG A 615 -25.53 -33.96 -5.80
N PRO A 616 -24.83 -34.00 -6.94
CA PRO A 616 -23.99 -35.14 -7.29
C PRO A 616 -22.76 -35.18 -6.37
N VAL A 617 -22.55 -36.30 -5.70
CA VAL A 617 -21.39 -36.54 -4.84
C VAL A 617 -20.24 -37.03 -5.69
N PHE A 618 -19.04 -36.46 -5.45
CA PHE A 618 -17.84 -36.87 -6.17
C PHE A 618 -16.93 -37.71 -5.29
N VAL A 619 -16.39 -38.77 -5.88
CA VAL A 619 -15.65 -39.82 -5.18
C VAL A 619 -14.23 -39.90 -5.73
N SER A 620 -13.23 -39.59 -4.90
CA SER A 620 -11.81 -39.56 -5.28
C SER A 620 -10.95 -40.41 -4.35
N LYS A 621 -9.76 -40.83 -4.81
CA LYS A 621 -8.77 -41.48 -3.94
C LYS A 621 -8.19 -40.48 -2.93
N CYS A 622 -7.85 -40.96 -1.74
CA CYS A 622 -7.23 -40.14 -0.69
C CYS A 622 -5.72 -40.05 -0.92
N ASP A 623 -5.24 -38.96 -1.52
CA ASP A 623 -3.81 -38.66 -1.71
C ASP A 623 -3.37 -37.54 -0.76
N PRO A 624 -2.47 -37.79 0.21
CA PRO A 624 -2.06 -36.80 1.22
C PRO A 624 -1.21 -35.64 0.68
N ASP A 625 -0.50 -35.84 -0.44
CA ASP A 625 0.37 -34.84 -1.06
C ASP A 625 -0.36 -33.91 -2.03
N ASN A 626 -1.57 -34.29 -2.47
CA ASN A 626 -2.37 -33.49 -3.39
C ASN A 626 -3.45 -32.70 -2.64
N ARG A 627 -3.05 -31.62 -1.95
CA ARG A 627 -3.99 -30.75 -1.20
C ARG A 627 -4.99 -30.00 -2.09
N ASP A 628 -4.83 -30.07 -3.41
CA ASP A 628 -5.76 -29.53 -4.39
C ASP A 628 -6.68 -30.64 -4.93
N HIS A 629 -7.62 -31.11 -4.09
CA HIS A 629 -8.83 -31.79 -4.57
C HIS A 629 -9.81 -30.81 -5.23
N ALA A 630 -9.35 -29.61 -5.56
CA ALA A 630 -10.08 -28.65 -6.36
C ALA A 630 -10.32 -29.23 -7.74
N PHE A 631 -11.60 -29.31 -8.09
CA PHE A 631 -12.13 -29.75 -9.36
C PHE A 631 -11.29 -29.25 -10.55
N LYS A 632 -10.75 -30.17 -11.36
CA LYS A 632 -10.25 -29.86 -12.70
C LYS A 632 -11.40 -30.00 -13.69
N PHE A 633 -11.93 -28.88 -14.19
CA PHE A 633 -12.85 -28.90 -15.33
C PHE A 633 -12.08 -29.28 -16.57
N ASN A 634 -12.67 -30.14 -17.42
CA ASN A 634 -12.23 -30.25 -18.80
C ASN A 634 -12.43 -28.85 -19.40
N ASN A 635 -11.32 -28.11 -19.58
CA ASN A 635 -11.32 -26.81 -20.24
C ASN A 635 -11.36 -26.97 -21.77
N CYS A 636 -12.13 -27.94 -22.26
CA CYS A 636 -12.33 -28.16 -23.68
C CYS A 636 -13.67 -27.54 -24.08
N LEU A 637 -13.74 -27.03 -25.31
CA LEU A 637 -14.96 -26.48 -25.91
C LEU A 637 -16.10 -27.52 -25.84
N GLU A 638 -17.14 -27.27 -25.04
CA GLU A 638 -18.31 -28.16 -24.95
C GLU A 638 -19.38 -27.69 -25.95
N GLU A 639 -19.29 -28.14 -27.20
CA GLU A 639 -20.18 -27.72 -28.30
C GLU A 639 -21.67 -28.00 -28.04
N ASN A 640 -21.98 -29.00 -27.21
CA ASN A 640 -23.36 -29.40 -26.88
C ASN A 640 -23.97 -28.57 -25.72
N LYS A 641 -23.22 -27.65 -25.15
CA LYS A 641 -23.62 -26.92 -23.94
C LYS A 641 -23.61 -25.41 -24.17
N LEU A 642 -24.75 -24.81 -23.87
CA LEU A 642 -24.96 -23.38 -23.99
C LEU A 642 -24.83 -22.69 -22.64
N PHE A 643 -24.17 -21.53 -22.66
CA PHE A 643 -24.08 -20.57 -21.57
C PHE A 643 -25.10 -19.45 -21.82
N VAL A 644 -26.11 -19.37 -20.95
CA VAL A 644 -27.16 -18.35 -21.00
C VAL A 644 -26.93 -17.33 -19.90
N LYS A 645 -26.77 -16.06 -20.27
CA LYS A 645 -26.57 -14.92 -19.37
C LYS A 645 -27.73 -13.94 -19.51
N GLY A 646 -28.11 -13.29 -18.41
CA GLY A 646 -29.16 -12.25 -18.43
C GLY A 646 -30.55 -12.77 -18.09
N LEU A 647 -30.67 -13.93 -17.45
CA LEU A 647 -31.95 -14.42 -16.93
C LEU A 647 -32.36 -13.59 -15.70
N SER A 648 -33.68 -13.41 -15.51
CA SER A 648 -34.21 -12.75 -14.32
C SER A 648 -33.79 -13.48 -13.03
N LEU A 649 -33.49 -12.73 -11.97
CA LEU A 649 -33.04 -13.29 -10.69
C LEU A 649 -34.13 -14.12 -9.99
N SER A 650 -35.39 -13.90 -10.34
CA SER A 650 -36.55 -14.65 -9.82
C SER A 650 -36.88 -15.91 -10.62
N MET A 651 -36.22 -16.13 -11.76
CA MET A 651 -36.58 -17.21 -12.68
C MET A 651 -36.14 -18.58 -12.18
N ASN A 652 -37.06 -19.54 -12.21
CA ASN A 652 -36.85 -20.90 -11.72
C ASN A 652 -36.42 -21.86 -12.86
N GLU A 653 -35.83 -23.01 -12.49
CA GLU A 653 -35.38 -24.01 -13.48
C GLU A 653 -36.50 -24.46 -14.44
N ASN A 654 -37.72 -24.58 -13.94
CA ASN A 654 -38.88 -25.01 -14.72
C ASN A 654 -39.28 -23.98 -15.80
N GLU A 655 -39.14 -22.69 -15.52
CA GLU A 655 -39.44 -21.61 -16.47
C GLU A 655 -38.37 -21.52 -17.57
N VAL A 656 -37.10 -21.69 -17.20
CA VAL A 656 -36.00 -21.83 -18.17
C VAL A 656 -36.21 -23.06 -19.04
N ARG A 657 -36.64 -24.19 -18.45
CA ARG A 657 -36.95 -25.39 -19.22
C ARG A 657 -38.05 -25.13 -20.24
N ALA A 658 -39.16 -24.51 -19.83
CA ALA A 658 -40.28 -24.19 -20.71
C ALA A 658 -39.90 -23.27 -21.89
N ALA A 659 -38.96 -22.35 -21.69
CA ALA A 659 -38.48 -21.46 -22.75
C ALA A 659 -37.55 -22.14 -23.77
N PHE A 660 -36.77 -23.14 -23.33
CA PHE A 660 -35.69 -23.74 -24.14
C PHE A 660 -36.01 -25.14 -24.68
N GLU A 661 -37.04 -25.81 -24.15
CA GLU A 661 -37.52 -27.13 -24.57
C GLU A 661 -38.16 -27.18 -25.98
N PRO A 662 -38.89 -26.15 -26.47
CA PRO A 662 -39.43 -26.14 -27.84
C PRO A 662 -38.36 -26.18 -28.95
N HIS A 663 -37.11 -25.88 -28.60
CA HIS A 663 -36.01 -25.76 -29.55
C HIS A 663 -35.09 -26.99 -29.60
N GLY A 664 -35.27 -27.95 -28.68
CA GLY A 664 -34.50 -29.20 -28.68
C GLY A 664 -34.68 -30.00 -27.37
N LYS A 665 -34.33 -31.29 -27.40
CA LYS A 665 -34.42 -32.16 -26.21
C LYS A 665 -33.24 -31.90 -25.26
N ILE A 666 -33.56 -31.28 -24.12
CA ILE A 666 -32.58 -30.91 -23.08
C ILE A 666 -32.14 -32.15 -22.30
N LYS A 667 -30.83 -32.28 -22.06
CA LYS A 667 -30.22 -33.33 -21.24
C LYS A 667 -30.07 -32.90 -19.78
N ALA A 668 -29.63 -31.66 -19.54
CA ALA A 668 -29.51 -31.11 -18.19
C ALA A 668 -29.59 -29.58 -18.20
N ILE A 669 -30.14 -29.02 -17.12
CA ILE A 669 -30.17 -27.57 -16.85
C ILE A 669 -29.44 -27.33 -15.53
N ARG A 670 -28.54 -26.34 -15.52
CA ARG A 670 -27.82 -25.93 -14.31
C ARG A 670 -27.94 -24.42 -14.12
N LEU A 671 -28.78 -24.02 -13.16
CA LEU A 671 -28.88 -22.64 -12.71
C LEU A 671 -27.72 -22.31 -11.74
N VAL A 672 -27.00 -21.21 -11.99
CA VAL A 672 -25.91 -20.79 -11.10
C VAL A 672 -26.50 -19.96 -9.97
N THR A 673 -26.45 -20.48 -8.74
CA THR A 673 -26.92 -19.79 -7.53
C THR A 673 -25.75 -19.32 -6.66
N LEU A 674 -25.97 -18.26 -5.89
CA LEU A 674 -25.11 -17.77 -4.82
C LEU A 674 -25.19 -18.70 -3.59
N ARG A 675 -24.27 -18.53 -2.63
CA ARG A 675 -24.19 -19.34 -1.40
C ARG A 675 -25.45 -19.24 -0.52
N ASN A 676 -26.27 -18.21 -0.73
CA ASN A 676 -27.55 -17.96 -0.08
C ASN A 676 -28.77 -18.49 -0.87
N GLY A 677 -28.56 -19.18 -2.00
CA GLY A 677 -29.62 -19.75 -2.84
C GLY A 677 -30.18 -18.81 -3.92
N ILE A 678 -29.76 -17.54 -3.98
CA ILE A 678 -30.25 -16.58 -4.97
C ILE A 678 -29.59 -16.83 -6.33
N SER A 679 -30.38 -16.88 -7.41
CA SER A 679 -29.90 -17.06 -8.78
C SER A 679 -28.98 -15.91 -9.22
N LYS A 680 -27.89 -16.19 -9.93
CA LYS A 680 -26.98 -15.18 -10.52
C LYS A 680 -27.43 -14.68 -11.90
N GLY A 681 -28.61 -15.09 -12.37
CA GLY A 681 -29.09 -14.81 -13.73
C GLY A 681 -28.26 -15.50 -14.82
N ILE A 682 -27.61 -16.61 -14.49
CA ILE A 682 -26.75 -17.40 -15.37
C ILE A 682 -27.20 -18.86 -15.33
N CYS A 683 -27.32 -19.48 -16.50
CA CYS A 683 -27.69 -20.88 -16.65
C CYS A 683 -26.78 -21.59 -17.67
N TYR A 684 -26.52 -22.87 -17.44
CA TYR A 684 -25.94 -23.77 -18.44
C TYR A 684 -26.99 -24.78 -18.88
N ILE A 685 -27.18 -24.93 -20.18
CA ILE A 685 -28.12 -25.87 -20.77
C ILE A 685 -27.33 -26.85 -21.64
N GLU A 686 -27.41 -28.14 -21.31
CA GLU A 686 -26.79 -29.21 -22.10
C GLU A 686 -27.86 -29.87 -22.97
N TYR A 687 -27.62 -29.91 -24.28
CA TYR A 687 -28.45 -30.62 -25.26
C TYR A 687 -27.83 -31.97 -25.61
N ASN A 688 -28.64 -32.89 -26.15
CA ASN A 688 -28.11 -34.18 -26.59
C ASN A 688 -27.24 -34.06 -27.85
N ASP A 689 -27.58 -33.14 -28.76
CA ASP A 689 -26.91 -32.98 -30.05
C ASP A 689 -26.28 -31.58 -30.21
N ALA A 690 -25.04 -31.51 -30.69
CA ALA A 690 -24.30 -30.26 -30.96
C ALA A 690 -25.08 -29.33 -31.91
N GLU A 691 -25.67 -29.90 -32.96
CA GLU A 691 -26.42 -29.15 -33.97
C GLU A 691 -27.65 -28.44 -33.40
N THR A 692 -28.30 -29.05 -32.39
CA THR A 692 -29.46 -28.44 -31.73
C THR A 692 -29.03 -27.25 -30.87
N ALA A 693 -27.89 -27.36 -30.19
CA ALA A 693 -27.33 -26.27 -29.40
C ALA A 693 -27.00 -25.04 -30.27
N GLU A 694 -26.42 -25.25 -31.47
CA GLU A 694 -26.10 -24.14 -32.36
C GLU A 694 -27.34 -23.47 -32.99
N LYS A 695 -28.39 -24.26 -33.31
CA LYS A 695 -29.69 -23.72 -33.74
C LYS A 695 -30.36 -22.88 -32.66
N VAL A 696 -30.34 -23.35 -31.41
CA VAL A 696 -30.86 -22.61 -30.26
C VAL A 696 -30.07 -21.32 -30.05
N ARG A 697 -28.73 -21.37 -30.15
CA ARG A 697 -27.86 -20.19 -30.04
C ARG A 697 -28.27 -19.10 -31.02
N GLN A 698 -28.40 -19.43 -32.31
CA GLN A 698 -28.72 -18.44 -33.34
C GLN A 698 -30.13 -17.83 -33.17
N LYS A 699 -31.09 -18.59 -32.64
CA LYS A 699 -32.48 -18.15 -32.52
C LYS A 699 -32.79 -17.39 -31.22
N MET A 700 -32.13 -17.76 -30.13
CA MET A 700 -32.44 -17.24 -28.79
C MET A 700 -31.47 -16.16 -28.32
N ASP A 701 -30.31 -15.97 -28.96
CA ASP A 701 -29.39 -14.89 -28.62
C ASP A 701 -30.06 -13.51 -28.83
N GLN A 702 -29.96 -12.64 -27.83
CA GLN A 702 -30.55 -11.29 -27.78
C GLN A 702 -32.08 -11.24 -27.72
N THR A 703 -32.77 -12.35 -27.44
CA THR A 703 -34.21 -12.33 -27.19
C THR A 703 -34.54 -11.75 -25.81
N VAL A 704 -35.72 -11.14 -25.66
CA VAL A 704 -36.18 -10.56 -24.38
C VAL A 704 -37.08 -11.57 -23.68
N LEU A 705 -36.70 -11.96 -22.47
CA LEU A 705 -37.40 -12.92 -21.63
C LEU A 705 -37.69 -12.24 -20.28
N GLU A 706 -38.96 -12.06 -19.93
CA GLU A 706 -39.40 -11.34 -18.71
C GLU A 706 -38.72 -9.96 -18.52
N ASN A 707 -38.71 -9.13 -19.56
CA ASN A 707 -38.07 -7.81 -19.58
C ASN A 707 -36.55 -7.80 -19.44
N HIS A 708 -35.89 -8.96 -19.56
CA HIS A 708 -34.43 -9.06 -19.56
C HIS A 708 -33.94 -9.64 -20.88
N THR A 709 -32.96 -9.00 -21.51
CA THR A 709 -32.34 -9.50 -22.74
C THR A 709 -31.36 -10.61 -22.38
N ILE A 710 -31.59 -11.81 -22.93
CA ILE A 710 -30.70 -12.95 -22.72
C ILE A 710 -29.61 -13.00 -23.79
N THR A 711 -28.42 -13.43 -23.39
CA THR A 711 -27.29 -13.71 -24.29
C THR A 711 -26.98 -15.19 -24.23
N VAL A 712 -26.94 -15.86 -25.38
CA VAL A 712 -26.71 -17.30 -25.48
C VAL A 712 -25.38 -17.54 -26.19
N LEU A 713 -24.39 -18.10 -25.48
CA LEU A 713 -23.05 -18.39 -25.99
C LEU A 713 -22.77 -19.90 -25.93
N VAL A 714 -21.84 -20.38 -26.75
CA VAL A 714 -21.28 -21.74 -26.55
C VAL A 714 -20.44 -21.72 -25.28
N SER A 715 -20.52 -22.79 -24.48
CA SER A 715 -19.78 -22.91 -23.23
C SER A 715 -18.27 -23.07 -23.52
N ASP A 716 -17.56 -21.95 -23.53
CA ASP A 716 -16.09 -21.88 -23.60
C ASP A 716 -15.53 -21.32 -22.27
N PRO A 717 -15.33 -22.17 -21.25
CA PRO A 717 -14.78 -21.71 -19.98
C PRO A 717 -13.32 -21.26 -20.17
N PRO A 718 -12.94 -20.05 -19.72
CA PRO A 718 -11.58 -19.54 -19.89
C PRO A 718 -10.54 -20.50 -19.31
N ALA A 719 -9.44 -20.73 -20.04
CA ALA A 719 -8.31 -21.49 -19.53
C ALA A 719 -7.85 -20.91 -18.17
N ALA A 720 -7.73 -21.76 -17.16
CA ALA A 720 -7.36 -21.35 -15.82
C ALA A 720 -6.00 -20.64 -15.82
N LYS A 721 -5.97 -19.37 -15.40
CA LYS A 721 -4.73 -18.70 -15.01
C LYS A 721 -4.12 -19.44 -13.81
N ASN A 722 -2.90 -19.94 -13.95
CA ASN A 722 -2.12 -20.46 -12.82
C ASN A 722 -1.96 -19.36 -11.77
N LYS A 723 -2.71 -19.45 -10.67
CA LYS A 723 -2.56 -18.59 -9.50
C LYS A 723 -1.43 -19.14 -8.63
N SER A 724 -0.29 -18.44 -8.57
CA SER A 724 0.59 -18.57 -7.41
C SER A 724 -0.12 -17.95 -6.20
N LYS A 725 0.10 -18.56 -5.02
CA LYS A 725 -0.56 -18.19 -3.77
C LYS A 725 0.00 -16.85 -3.24
N ASN A 726 -0.80 -15.78 -3.35
CA ASN A 726 -1.28 -14.95 -2.23
C ASN A 726 -1.78 -13.61 -2.76
N ASP A 727 -3.08 -13.37 -2.65
CA ASP A 727 -3.65 -12.05 -2.38
C ASP A 727 -5.12 -12.22 -1.97
N ASN A 728 -5.46 -11.71 -0.79
CA ASN A 728 -6.84 -11.52 -0.33
C ASN A 728 -7.39 -10.22 -0.94
N PRO A 729 -8.60 -10.19 -1.51
CA PRO A 729 -9.18 -8.96 -2.02
C PRO A 729 -9.92 -8.21 -0.90
N THR A 730 -9.55 -6.96 -0.67
CA THR A 730 -10.34 -6.00 0.10
C THR A 730 -11.48 -5.46 -0.77
N THR A 731 -12.68 -5.57 -0.21
CA THR A 731 -13.99 -5.09 -0.67
C THR A 731 -13.97 -3.69 -1.30
N THR A 732 -14.34 -3.60 -2.59
CA THR A 732 -14.74 -2.34 -3.25
C THR A 732 -16.26 -2.19 -3.15
N MET A 733 -16.72 -1.10 -2.53
CA MET A 733 -18.13 -0.70 -2.46
C MET A 733 -18.32 0.59 -3.26
N PHE A 734 -19.28 0.56 -4.18
CA PHE A 734 -19.99 1.67 -4.86
C PHE A 734 -19.19 2.75 -5.61
N ALA A 735 -19.10 2.60 -6.94
CA ALA A 735 -18.94 3.72 -7.87
C ALA A 735 -20.33 4.20 -8.35
N ARG A 736 -20.60 5.50 -8.19
CA ARG A 736 -21.70 6.23 -8.87
C ARG A 736 -21.13 7.06 -10.02
N PRO A 737 -21.90 7.33 -11.10
CA PRO A 737 -21.38 8.01 -12.27
C PRO A 737 -21.31 9.53 -12.12
N ASN A 738 -20.16 10.06 -12.55
CA ASN A 738 -19.81 11.37 -13.11
C ASN A 738 -20.69 12.61 -12.82
N ARG A 739 -20.07 13.58 -12.11
CA ARG A 739 -20.32 15.02 -12.26
C ARG A 739 -18.96 15.73 -12.35
N GLU A 740 -18.73 16.43 -13.45
CA GLU A 740 -17.56 17.29 -13.64
C GLU A 740 -17.58 18.50 -12.68
N PRO A 741 -16.41 18.92 -12.19
CA PRO A 741 -16.14 20.33 -11.98
C PRO A 741 -14.93 20.79 -12.80
N LYS A 742 -15.13 21.95 -13.43
CA LYS A 742 -14.21 22.72 -14.24
C LYS A 742 -13.01 23.25 -13.42
N GLY A 743 -11.83 23.25 -14.03
CA GLY A 743 -10.76 24.22 -13.75
C GLY A 743 -9.43 23.64 -13.29
N GLN A 744 -8.57 23.20 -14.22
CA GLN A 744 -7.13 23.14 -13.99
C GLN A 744 -6.38 23.78 -15.17
N ARG A 745 -5.40 24.62 -14.82
CA ARG A 745 -4.50 25.36 -15.72
C ARG A 745 -3.58 24.39 -16.48
N PRO A 746 -3.23 24.65 -17.75
CA PRO A 746 -2.28 23.80 -18.46
C PRO A 746 -0.85 24.01 -17.93
N LYS A 747 -0.19 22.92 -17.51
CA LYS A 747 1.25 22.89 -17.23
C LYS A 747 2.01 23.09 -18.55
N LEU A 748 2.90 24.08 -18.57
CA LEU A 748 3.79 24.42 -19.68
C LEU A 748 4.70 23.24 -20.02
N SER A 749 4.73 22.86 -21.29
CA SER A 749 5.68 21.90 -21.86
C SER A 749 7.09 22.49 -21.89
N LEU A 750 8.06 21.87 -21.22
CA LEU A 750 9.48 22.25 -21.21
C LEU A 750 10.27 21.67 -22.40
N LEU A 751 9.68 21.70 -23.60
CA LEU A 751 10.44 21.47 -24.82
C LEU A 751 11.07 22.79 -25.27
N PRO A 752 12.41 22.89 -25.44
CA PRO A 752 13.03 24.07 -26.00
C PRO A 752 12.48 24.34 -27.41
N ARG A 753 12.03 25.58 -27.63
CA ARG A 753 11.41 26.08 -28.88
C ARG A 753 12.30 25.93 -30.14
N ALA A 754 13.56 25.51 -29.98
CA ALA A 754 14.53 25.31 -31.06
C ALA A 754 14.38 23.96 -31.81
N LEU A 755 13.63 22.99 -31.28
CA LEU A 755 13.45 21.68 -31.90
C LEU A 755 12.19 21.54 -32.78
N LEU A 756 11.38 22.60 -32.92
CA LEU A 756 10.15 22.59 -33.74
C LEU A 756 10.34 23.12 -35.18
N ARG A 757 11.58 23.36 -35.63
CA ARG A 757 11.84 23.92 -36.95
C ARG A 757 12.97 23.20 -37.69
N ALA A 758 12.68 22.03 -38.25
CA ALA A 758 13.42 21.49 -39.41
C ALA A 758 12.62 20.40 -40.14
N SER A 759 12.74 20.39 -41.47
CA SER A 759 12.18 19.45 -42.48
C SER A 759 10.72 19.66 -42.94
N LYS A 760 10.52 20.69 -43.79
CA LYS A 760 9.57 20.61 -44.91
C LYS A 760 10.29 21.01 -46.20
N THR A 761 10.70 19.99 -46.94
CA THR A 761 10.95 19.95 -48.39
C THR A 761 10.80 18.49 -48.79
N SER A 762 10.20 18.05 -49.87
CA SER A 762 9.37 18.63 -50.94
C SER A 762 9.00 17.40 -51.76
N ASN A 763 7.73 17.21 -52.15
CA ASN A 763 7.40 16.44 -53.34
C ASN A 763 6.13 17.00 -53.95
N THR A 764 6.33 17.63 -55.11
CA THR A 764 5.39 17.96 -56.19
C THR A 764 4.72 16.66 -56.70
N SER A 765 3.54 16.60 -57.32
CA SER A 765 2.89 17.49 -58.29
C SER A 765 1.45 17.01 -58.62
N ASN A 766 0.68 17.91 -59.26
CA ASN A 766 -0.55 17.74 -60.08
C ASN A 766 -1.91 17.62 -59.35
N GLY A 767 -2.96 18.36 -59.71
CA GLY A 767 -3.16 19.36 -60.75
C GLY A 767 -4.59 19.96 -60.66
N GLU A 768 -4.80 21.04 -61.43
CA GLU A 768 -6.09 21.56 -61.94
C GLU A 768 -7.01 22.41 -61.05
N SER A 769 -7.05 23.71 -61.40
CA SER A 769 -8.19 24.65 -61.28
C SER A 769 -9.14 24.42 -62.51
N PRO A 770 -10.35 25.02 -62.69
CA PRO A 770 -10.71 26.42 -62.37
C PRO A 770 -12.21 26.77 -62.07
N SER A 771 -12.43 28.06 -61.70
CA SER A 771 -13.60 28.94 -62.06
C SER A 771 -15.00 28.55 -61.53
N THR A 772 -15.99 29.40 -61.19
CA THR A 772 -16.30 30.84 -61.38
C THR A 772 -17.60 31.19 -60.62
N SER A 773 -17.80 32.50 -60.39
CA SER A 773 -19.05 33.29 -60.41
C SER A 773 -20.21 33.10 -59.40
N ASN A 774 -20.43 34.20 -58.64
CA ASN A 774 -21.66 34.98 -58.45
C ASN A 774 -23.04 34.29 -58.28
N GLY A 775 -23.71 34.63 -57.19
CA GLY A 775 -25.17 34.55 -57.04
C GLY A 775 -25.66 35.28 -55.78
N SER A 776 -26.31 36.42 -55.97
CA SER A 776 -27.02 37.23 -54.98
C SER A 776 -28.44 36.68 -54.69
N GLY A 777 -28.93 36.85 -53.46
CA GLY A 777 -30.34 36.61 -53.09
C GLY A 777 -30.58 36.55 -51.57
N ASP A 778 -31.46 37.43 -51.10
CA ASP A 778 -31.72 37.83 -49.71
C ASP A 778 -32.32 36.78 -48.74
N ALA A 779 -32.04 37.03 -47.44
CA ALA A 779 -33.00 37.18 -46.33
C ALA A 779 -32.84 36.26 -45.10
N ASN A 780 -32.76 36.94 -43.95
CA ASN A 780 -33.05 36.56 -42.55
C ASN A 780 -32.04 35.76 -41.71
N GLY A 781 -31.40 36.51 -40.79
CA GLY A 781 -31.66 36.31 -39.35
C GLY A 781 -30.66 35.49 -38.55
N SER A 782 -29.65 36.16 -37.96
CA SER A 782 -29.29 36.11 -36.53
C SER A 782 -27.85 36.58 -36.34
N GLN A 783 -27.68 37.61 -35.51
CA GLN A 783 -26.41 38.30 -35.29
C GLN A 783 -25.41 37.47 -34.49
N ASN A 784 -24.20 37.43 -35.03
CA ASN A 784 -22.97 36.96 -34.41
C ASN A 784 -22.42 38.09 -33.51
N SER A 785 -22.33 37.86 -32.19
CA SER A 785 -21.75 38.83 -31.25
C SER A 785 -20.28 38.50 -30.98
N GLY A 786 -19.40 39.35 -31.52
CA GLY A 786 -17.98 39.39 -31.13
C GLY A 786 -17.84 39.76 -29.66
N GLY A 787 -16.96 39.06 -28.95
CA GLY A 787 -16.75 39.18 -27.51
C GLY A 787 -16.30 40.57 -27.08
N LYS A 788 -16.92 41.07 -26.01
CA LYS A 788 -16.65 42.37 -25.38
C LYS A 788 -15.30 42.36 -24.65
N SER A 789 -14.63 43.52 -24.63
CA SER A 789 -13.34 43.70 -23.96
C SER A 789 -13.48 43.80 -22.43
N ASN A 790 -12.40 43.55 -21.70
CA ASN A 790 -12.35 43.63 -20.23
C ASN A 790 -12.74 45.00 -19.65
N ALA A 791 -12.71 46.07 -20.45
CA ALA A 791 -13.19 47.39 -20.03
C ALA A 791 -14.72 47.46 -19.86
N ASP A 792 -15.48 46.65 -20.61
CA ASP A 792 -16.95 46.61 -20.52
C ASP A 792 -17.42 45.84 -19.28
N PHE A 793 -16.62 44.89 -18.76
CA PHE A 793 -16.93 44.16 -17.54
C PHE A 793 -16.73 45.01 -16.27
N ARG A 794 -15.81 45.99 -16.29
CA ARG A 794 -15.60 46.91 -15.16
C ARG A 794 -16.78 47.85 -14.90
N LYS A 795 -17.60 48.15 -15.92
CA LYS A 795 -18.79 49.00 -15.77
C LYS A 795 -20.02 48.28 -15.19
N LEU A 796 -19.97 46.96 -15.02
CA LEU A 796 -21.08 46.15 -14.51
C LEU A 796 -21.07 45.95 -12.99
N PHE A 797 -20.00 46.32 -12.30
CA PHE A 797 -19.87 46.18 -10.83
C PHE A 797 -19.85 47.52 -10.07
N MET A 798 -20.11 48.62 -10.76
CA MET A 798 -20.32 49.94 -10.15
C MET A 798 -21.73 50.42 -10.49
N LYS A 799 -22.73 49.78 -9.88
CA LYS A 799 -24.06 50.33 -9.65
C LYS A 799 -24.78 49.60 -8.53
#